data_AF-A0A1Q5JN54-F1
#
_entry.id   AF-A0A1Q5JN54-F1
#
_cell.length_a   1.000
_cell.length_b   1.000
_cell.length_c   1.000
_cell.angle_alpha   90.00
_cell.angle_beta   90.00
_cell.angle_gamma   90.00
#
_symmetry.space_group_name_H-M   'P 1'
#
loop_
_entity.id
_entity.type
_entity.pdbx_description
1 polymer ?
#
loop_
_entity_poly.entity_id
_entity_poly.type
_entity_poly.pdbx_seq_one_letter_code
_entity_poly.pdbx_strand_id
1 'polypeptide(L)'
;MGEWVQHRGAAWVGGVLDAGGDPGRIATAWKDVLDARSRSILVLESFVFESNLCRYAARAATSMPGRMHYDKTLHVVRPRTALSLWDHALSINWRRPVVFCRALRLARTYLVHVVGDSELTDAGSKLQFSGRLGQAAVLLARFEQVGVADLEASAEQFQVSIVEGNPAQDAVPYLLECYLRLHDHTGNREYLGRAVRTDRAHPTVARGTTWHLLMAEIWLRLADGMPKDDNFALYLRRAEEALRLAGEPSGGEAVQQVLLSCVTAAARRAPALLPQIRLGLRRLNNPFGLGEQLRRFAEAGHPAVELPAALVHALQTRFMSSTEPLHRRLLSDCLRAYVQLEDVGEMDRYLLLHNALGLQDGSLVKTGPLTDELSRIRYADDMLAVAALRDNRSFWIEGVTRLIRETETNTTSCVPLVRLGRELERGGVTVNQAERGLMRARLSGLSQADRWIQAVADGDPGFFYEHAADRAISSPDLVRRNLGGRSNVVTVDDYLGFTNSTLVFKPTTRLCFQRDTEKSAAVQGTLNRMGAEGEFGIIDLITTIPVTDLPHGDAQFALGTEIISVRRFEHGTVLAERLSPAAPDSSCELLKRAARFLAYVHGSGEPPPARVPGVRKEVRKEVKMWLRAILPEEPPGEDSALFEEWWALLGESDLPPQPRRDAHAFNWLVTDTDRIIAVDLEASHWRPMGYELAQLTDDVPALPVDRWDLRREVVTAYVDALARCTDAPAVDMEKLWAAYRASLLVRSVRGLTDRTGGPGVREHGEAMLDELCLDAPADGGPHGPGRASLHDLAIRLRDAWAERRGTPGDAPLRELSEGRRRRISRTLAYHLRHDHGINRDGQGWVPVDTLVAALGPRLKVSADELISVARAVTETRFQVRDGLIRARYGHSRPAAVEYEVRKPDGPLYHCTPTAALGSIFERGEGLRPMTRQWVHLTTDPATALSAGRRHGPSVLLCVPEPDGLECRHAGGNTWLVAQVPPEALRVVPLHQMFATHG
;
A
#
# COMPACT_ATOMS: atom_id res chain seq x y z
N MET A 1 24.59 -16.97 6.34
CA MET A 1 25.65 -17.82 5.74
C MET A 1 26.37 -18.66 6.78
N GLY A 2 26.94 -18.07 7.86
CA GLY A 2 27.65 -18.83 8.91
C GLY A 2 26.82 -19.95 9.55
N GLU A 3 25.55 -19.68 9.87
CA GLU A 3 24.62 -20.69 10.39
C GLU A 3 24.38 -21.85 9.41
N TRP A 4 24.27 -21.56 8.11
CA TRP A 4 24.06 -22.61 7.10
C TRP A 4 25.29 -23.52 6.96
N VAL A 5 26.48 -22.93 7.00
CA VAL A 5 27.75 -23.67 7.01
C VAL A 5 27.88 -24.52 8.28
N GLN A 6 27.44 -24.02 9.43
CA GLN A 6 27.39 -24.83 10.67
C GLN A 6 26.37 -25.98 10.54
N HIS A 7 25.24 -25.75 9.87
CA HIS A 7 24.17 -26.73 9.73
C HIS A 7 24.49 -27.86 8.72
N ARG A 8 25.16 -27.54 7.61
CA ARG A 8 25.39 -28.46 6.47
C ARG A 8 26.86 -28.74 6.14
N GLY A 9 27.80 -27.95 6.66
CA GLY A 9 29.23 -28.00 6.31
C GLY A 9 29.58 -27.17 5.08
N ALA A 10 30.78 -26.56 5.07
CA ALA A 10 31.20 -25.61 4.04
C ALA A 10 31.28 -26.23 2.63
N ALA A 11 31.77 -27.46 2.51
CA ALA A 11 31.90 -28.14 1.22
C ALA A 11 30.53 -28.43 0.57
N TRP A 12 29.54 -28.84 1.37
CA TRP A 12 28.19 -29.08 0.89
C TRP A 12 27.53 -27.78 0.43
N VAL A 13 27.64 -26.72 1.25
CA VAL A 13 27.09 -25.40 0.91
C VAL A 13 27.75 -24.83 -0.35
N GLY A 14 29.06 -24.95 -0.48
CA GLY A 14 29.79 -24.55 -1.69
C GLY A 14 29.29 -25.28 -2.94
N GLY A 15 29.02 -26.58 -2.83
CA GLY A 15 28.47 -27.37 -3.93
C GLY A 15 27.05 -26.96 -4.36
N VAL A 16 26.20 -26.52 -3.43
CA VAL A 16 24.85 -26.00 -3.74
C VAL A 16 24.92 -24.61 -4.36
N LEU A 17 25.87 -23.76 -3.93
CA LEU A 17 26.06 -22.42 -4.49
C LEU A 17 26.68 -22.44 -5.90
N ASP A 18 27.55 -23.40 -6.20
CA ASP A 18 28.16 -23.59 -7.53
C ASP A 18 27.22 -24.32 -8.52
N ALA A 19 25.95 -23.91 -8.52
CA ALA A 19 24.91 -24.47 -9.39
C ALA A 19 25.18 -24.22 -10.88
N GLY A 20 26.04 -23.25 -11.24
CA GLY A 20 26.42 -22.97 -12.62
C GLY A 20 27.39 -23.99 -13.21
N GLY A 21 28.31 -24.54 -12.39
CA GLY A 21 29.30 -25.53 -12.80
C GLY A 21 28.74 -26.94 -12.94
N ASP A 22 27.85 -27.35 -12.03
CA ASP A 22 27.23 -28.69 -12.04
C ASP A 22 25.76 -28.65 -11.53
N PRO A 23 24.78 -28.33 -12.41
CA PRO A 23 23.37 -28.25 -12.03
C PRO A 23 22.76 -29.56 -11.51
N GLY A 24 23.32 -30.72 -11.87
CA GLY A 24 22.86 -32.03 -11.38
C GLY A 24 23.07 -32.23 -9.88
N ARG A 25 24.04 -31.52 -9.30
CA ARG A 25 24.28 -31.49 -7.85
C ARG A 25 23.11 -30.90 -7.06
N ILE A 26 22.34 -29.98 -7.64
CA ILE A 26 21.19 -29.36 -6.94
C ILE A 26 20.15 -30.43 -6.61
N ALA A 27 19.82 -31.28 -7.57
CA ALA A 27 18.81 -32.32 -7.39
C ALA A 27 19.29 -33.43 -6.44
N THR A 28 20.58 -33.79 -6.50
CA THR A 28 21.21 -34.72 -5.55
C THR A 28 21.21 -34.14 -4.14
N ALA A 29 21.64 -32.89 -3.96
CA ALA A 29 21.64 -32.22 -2.67
C ALA A 29 20.21 -32.07 -2.11
N TRP A 30 19.22 -31.82 -2.96
CA TRP A 30 17.82 -31.80 -2.54
C TRP A 30 17.35 -33.18 -2.07
N LYS A 31 17.73 -34.25 -2.77
CA LYS A 31 17.44 -35.62 -2.35
C LYS A 31 18.05 -35.92 -0.98
N ASP A 32 19.28 -35.49 -0.71
CA ASP A 32 19.91 -35.62 0.61
C ASP A 32 19.10 -34.89 1.70
N VAL A 33 18.52 -33.73 1.38
CA VAL A 33 17.61 -33.01 2.29
C VAL A 33 16.33 -33.81 2.55
N LEU A 34 15.76 -34.47 1.53
CA LEU A 34 14.57 -35.33 1.68
C LEU A 34 14.85 -36.59 2.53
N ASP A 35 16.00 -37.22 2.29
CA ASP A 35 16.41 -38.46 2.96
C ASP A 35 16.82 -38.22 4.42
N ALA A 36 17.26 -37.00 4.76
CA ALA A 36 17.45 -36.54 6.12
C ALA A 36 16.09 -36.29 6.81
N ARG A 37 15.37 -37.37 7.16
CA ARG A 37 13.99 -37.44 7.71
C ARG A 37 13.66 -36.53 8.91
N SER A 38 14.57 -35.70 9.43
CA SER A 38 14.36 -34.90 10.65
C SER A 38 15.02 -33.51 10.69
N ARG A 39 15.49 -32.93 9.57
CA ARG A 39 16.08 -31.57 9.60
C ARG A 39 15.17 -30.53 8.95
N SER A 40 14.73 -29.56 9.75
CA SER A 40 14.10 -28.32 9.29
C SER A 40 15.04 -27.62 8.29
N ILE A 41 14.50 -27.18 7.15
CA ILE A 41 15.28 -26.41 6.17
C ILE A 41 15.36 -24.94 6.62
N LEU A 42 16.55 -24.34 6.54
CA LEU A 42 16.72 -22.91 6.79
C LEU A 42 16.06 -22.09 5.69
N VAL A 43 15.57 -20.87 6.01
CA VAL A 43 14.94 -19.97 5.03
C VAL A 43 15.88 -19.72 3.84
N LEU A 44 17.14 -19.34 4.12
CA LEU A 44 18.14 -19.11 3.09
C LEU A 44 18.40 -20.36 2.23
N GLU A 45 18.52 -21.53 2.87
CA GLU A 45 18.72 -22.80 2.18
C GLU A 45 17.57 -23.07 1.19
N SER A 46 16.32 -22.88 1.63
CA SER A 46 15.13 -23.09 0.80
C SER A 46 15.06 -22.16 -0.41
N PHE A 47 15.41 -20.87 -0.25
CA PHE A 47 15.46 -19.92 -1.38
C PHE A 47 16.55 -20.24 -2.39
N VAL A 48 17.73 -20.68 -1.93
CA VAL A 48 18.82 -21.05 -2.84
C VAL A 48 18.40 -22.26 -3.68
N PHE A 49 17.77 -23.27 -3.07
CA PHE A 49 17.26 -24.43 -3.81
C PHE A 49 16.24 -24.05 -4.88
N GLU A 50 15.20 -23.28 -4.52
CA GLU A 50 14.20 -22.87 -5.49
C GLU A 50 14.83 -22.01 -6.60
N SER A 51 15.65 -21.03 -6.24
CA SER A 51 16.32 -20.12 -7.19
C SER A 51 17.16 -20.89 -8.20
N ASN A 52 17.94 -21.87 -7.73
CA ASN A 52 18.81 -22.67 -8.60
C ASN A 52 18.00 -23.62 -9.49
N LEU A 53 16.96 -24.28 -8.97
CA LEU A 53 16.05 -25.11 -9.77
C LEU A 53 15.32 -24.30 -10.84
N CYS A 54 14.97 -23.04 -10.54
CA CYS A 54 14.28 -22.16 -11.46
C CYS A 54 15.21 -21.56 -12.54
N ARG A 55 16.41 -21.12 -12.13
CA ARG A 55 17.42 -20.52 -13.02
C ARG A 55 17.98 -21.53 -14.01
N TYR A 56 18.19 -22.78 -13.57
CA TYR A 56 18.78 -23.85 -14.39
C TYR A 56 17.76 -24.92 -14.76
N ALA A 57 16.50 -24.53 -14.97
CA ALA A 57 15.36 -25.42 -15.17
C ALA A 57 15.60 -26.53 -16.22
N ALA A 58 16.09 -26.17 -17.42
CA ALA A 58 16.36 -27.14 -18.50
C ALA A 58 17.38 -28.20 -18.06
N ARG A 59 18.52 -27.78 -17.51
CA ARG A 59 19.58 -28.71 -17.06
C ARG A 59 19.13 -29.52 -15.84
N ALA A 60 18.53 -28.88 -14.86
CA ALA A 60 18.01 -29.53 -13.66
C ALA A 60 16.99 -30.63 -14.00
N ALA A 61 16.09 -30.38 -14.95
CA ALA A 61 15.10 -31.35 -15.40
C ALA A 61 15.72 -32.60 -16.04
N THR A 62 16.77 -32.41 -16.86
CA THR A 62 17.48 -33.54 -17.51
C THR A 62 18.38 -34.33 -16.56
N SER A 63 18.72 -33.77 -15.40
CA SER A 63 19.64 -34.37 -14.42
C SER A 63 18.95 -34.83 -13.14
N MET A 64 17.63 -35.01 -13.15
CA MET A 64 16.88 -35.49 -11.98
C MET A 64 17.31 -36.92 -11.59
N PRO A 65 17.60 -37.19 -10.30
CA PRO A 65 17.86 -38.54 -9.80
C PRO A 65 16.68 -39.48 -10.06
N GLY A 66 16.95 -40.77 -10.27
CA GLY A 66 15.93 -41.76 -10.66
C GLY A 66 14.68 -41.74 -9.77
N ARG A 67 13.49 -41.65 -10.41
CA ARG A 67 12.13 -41.48 -9.85
C ARG A 67 11.71 -40.05 -9.46
N MET A 68 12.56 -39.04 -9.62
CA MET A 68 12.18 -37.63 -9.42
C MET A 68 11.76 -36.99 -10.75
N HIS A 69 10.73 -36.15 -10.68
CA HIS A 69 10.28 -35.28 -11.78
C HIS A 69 10.53 -33.82 -11.39
N TYR A 70 10.85 -32.98 -12.36
CA TYR A 70 11.19 -31.58 -12.16
C TYR A 70 10.03 -30.78 -11.58
N ASP A 71 8.84 -30.92 -12.17
CA ASP A 71 7.61 -30.25 -11.73
C ASP A 71 7.27 -30.60 -10.27
N LYS A 72 7.30 -31.89 -9.93
CA LYS A 72 7.08 -32.40 -8.57
C LYS A 72 8.15 -31.92 -7.60
N THR A 73 9.42 -31.92 -8.03
CA THR A 73 10.54 -31.49 -7.18
C THR A 73 10.42 -30.01 -6.85
N LEU A 74 10.19 -29.16 -7.86
CA LEU A 74 9.95 -27.74 -7.67
C LEU A 74 8.71 -27.49 -6.79
N HIS A 75 7.63 -28.25 -7.02
CA HIS A 75 6.43 -28.18 -6.19
C HIS A 75 6.72 -28.56 -4.74
N VAL A 76 7.54 -29.57 -4.46
CA VAL A 76 7.89 -30.05 -3.12
C VAL A 76 8.84 -29.11 -2.35
N VAL A 77 9.64 -28.30 -3.06
CA VAL A 77 10.49 -27.25 -2.45
C VAL A 77 9.63 -26.10 -1.90
N ARG A 78 8.55 -25.74 -2.60
CA ARG A 78 7.69 -24.60 -2.27
C ARG A 78 6.97 -24.69 -0.91
N PRO A 79 6.30 -25.79 -0.51
CA PRO A 79 5.71 -25.89 0.81
C PRO A 79 6.79 -25.87 1.88
N ARG A 80 7.95 -26.51 1.69
CA ARG A 80 9.06 -26.43 2.66
C ARG A 80 9.57 -25.01 2.86
N THR A 81 9.66 -24.24 1.78
CA THR A 81 9.99 -22.80 1.82
C THR A 81 8.93 -22.03 2.60
N ALA A 82 7.64 -22.28 2.31
CA ALA A 82 6.52 -21.66 3.02
C ALA A 82 6.54 -21.97 4.52
N LEU A 83 6.80 -23.22 4.91
CA LEU A 83 6.84 -23.65 6.30
C LEU A 83 8.05 -23.07 7.03
N SER A 84 9.23 -23.06 6.39
CA SER A 84 10.42 -22.43 6.97
C SER A 84 10.20 -20.93 7.24
N LEU A 85 9.55 -20.22 6.30
CA LEU A 85 9.17 -18.82 6.48
C LEU A 85 8.12 -18.64 7.58
N TRP A 86 7.12 -19.53 7.63
CA TRP A 86 6.09 -19.52 8.65
C TRP A 86 6.68 -19.71 10.06
N ASP A 87 7.51 -20.74 10.23
CA ASP A 87 8.15 -21.06 11.50
C ASP A 87 9.13 -19.94 11.90
N HIS A 88 9.85 -19.38 10.93
CA HIS A 88 10.70 -18.21 11.16
C HIS A 88 9.87 -17.02 11.66
N ALA A 89 8.74 -16.71 11.01
CA ALA A 89 7.82 -15.66 11.45
C ALA A 89 7.33 -15.91 12.88
N LEU A 90 6.86 -17.11 13.21
CA LEU A 90 6.41 -17.42 14.57
C LEU A 90 7.54 -17.37 15.62
N SER A 91 8.78 -17.71 15.22
CA SER A 91 9.94 -17.67 16.13
C SER A 91 10.35 -16.25 16.51
N ILE A 92 10.32 -15.31 15.55
CA ILE A 92 10.63 -13.90 15.78
C ILE A 92 9.42 -13.12 16.31
N ASN A 93 8.20 -13.61 16.00
CA ASN A 93 6.90 -13.10 16.42
C ASN A 93 6.79 -11.55 16.35
N TRP A 94 6.05 -10.97 17.28
CA TRP A 94 5.89 -9.54 17.46
C TRP A 94 7.18 -8.78 17.79
N ARG A 95 8.31 -9.46 18.14
CA ARG A 95 9.57 -8.76 18.46
C ARG A 95 10.18 -8.05 17.26
N ARG A 96 9.91 -8.53 16.03
CA ARG A 96 10.30 -7.87 14.77
C ARG A 96 9.11 -7.82 13.80
N PRO A 97 8.13 -6.92 14.01
CA PRO A 97 6.88 -6.88 13.25
C PRO A 97 7.05 -6.82 11.73
N VAL A 98 8.05 -6.10 11.23
CA VAL A 98 8.28 -5.98 9.78
C VAL A 98 8.75 -7.29 9.19
N VAL A 99 9.74 -7.93 9.81
CA VAL A 99 10.25 -9.25 9.36
C VAL A 99 9.16 -10.30 9.49
N PHE A 100 8.38 -10.25 10.57
CA PHE A 100 7.21 -11.10 10.78
C PHE A 100 6.22 -10.99 9.62
N CYS A 101 5.80 -9.76 9.29
CA CYS A 101 4.85 -9.53 8.20
C CYS A 101 5.43 -9.92 6.84
N ARG A 102 6.70 -9.59 6.56
CA ARG A 102 7.37 -9.99 5.32
C ARG A 102 7.46 -11.49 5.15
N ALA A 103 7.89 -12.20 6.19
CA ALA A 103 7.99 -13.65 6.18
C ALA A 103 6.61 -14.30 5.99
N LEU A 104 5.57 -13.80 6.65
CA LEU A 104 4.20 -14.29 6.49
C LEU A 104 3.59 -13.99 5.11
N ARG A 105 3.79 -12.79 4.56
CA ARG A 105 3.32 -12.45 3.20
C ARG A 105 4.00 -13.33 2.15
N LEU A 106 5.30 -13.55 2.32
CA LEU A 106 6.04 -14.43 1.42
C LEU A 106 5.57 -15.88 1.59
N ALA A 107 5.44 -16.38 2.83
CA ALA A 107 4.86 -17.70 3.09
C ALA A 107 3.46 -17.84 2.45
N ARG A 108 2.60 -16.82 2.57
CA ARG A 108 1.27 -16.77 1.93
C ARG A 108 1.39 -16.90 0.41
N THR A 109 2.32 -16.18 -0.22
CA THR A 109 2.57 -16.28 -1.68
C THR A 109 2.86 -17.73 -2.10
N TYR A 110 3.71 -18.45 -1.35
CA TYR A 110 3.98 -19.86 -1.62
C TYR A 110 2.77 -20.75 -1.33
N LEU A 111 2.08 -20.56 -0.21
CA LEU A 111 0.91 -21.36 0.17
C LEU A 111 -0.24 -21.23 -0.85
N VAL A 112 -0.49 -20.03 -1.38
CA VAL A 112 -1.50 -19.83 -2.45
C VAL A 112 -1.17 -20.71 -3.65
N HIS A 113 0.10 -20.73 -4.06
CA HIS A 113 0.54 -21.53 -5.21
C HIS A 113 0.42 -23.03 -4.92
N VAL A 114 0.83 -23.48 -3.73
CA VAL A 114 0.76 -24.89 -3.33
C VAL A 114 -0.68 -25.37 -3.20
N VAL A 115 -1.54 -24.65 -2.46
CA VAL A 115 -2.96 -25.01 -2.25
C VAL A 115 -3.75 -25.00 -3.55
N GLY A 116 -3.40 -24.09 -4.47
CA GLY A 116 -4.00 -24.03 -5.79
C GLY A 116 -3.75 -25.30 -6.61
N ASP A 117 -2.57 -25.91 -6.49
CA ASP A 117 -2.15 -27.08 -7.28
C ASP A 117 -2.62 -28.41 -6.68
N SER A 118 -3.89 -28.74 -6.93
CA SER A 118 -4.54 -29.95 -6.41
C SER A 118 -4.06 -31.25 -7.05
N GLU A 119 -3.38 -31.21 -8.20
CA GLU A 119 -2.82 -32.41 -8.83
C GLU A 119 -1.51 -32.82 -8.16
N LEU A 120 -0.73 -31.84 -7.68
CA LEU A 120 0.57 -32.06 -7.04
C LEU A 120 0.53 -32.03 -5.51
N THR A 121 -0.59 -31.60 -4.92
CA THR A 121 -0.79 -31.52 -3.46
C THR A 121 -1.81 -32.54 -3.00
N ASP A 122 -1.40 -33.48 -2.16
CA ASP A 122 -2.33 -34.45 -1.56
C ASP A 122 -3.36 -33.77 -0.63
N ALA A 123 -4.50 -34.43 -0.43
CA ALA A 123 -5.63 -33.87 0.31
C ALA A 123 -5.28 -33.48 1.76
N GLY A 124 -4.43 -34.26 2.44
CA GLY A 124 -4.01 -33.98 3.81
C GLY A 124 -3.12 -32.74 3.90
N SER A 125 -2.12 -32.65 3.02
CA SER A 125 -1.26 -31.47 2.91
C SER A 125 -2.06 -30.22 2.52
N LYS A 126 -3.00 -30.35 1.58
CA LYS A 126 -3.86 -29.25 1.12
C LYS A 126 -4.68 -28.68 2.28
N LEU A 127 -5.28 -29.55 3.09
CA LEU A 127 -6.05 -29.16 4.27
C LEU A 127 -5.18 -28.38 5.27
N GLN A 128 -3.98 -28.87 5.56
CA GLN A 128 -3.04 -28.21 6.47
C GLN A 128 -2.59 -26.84 5.93
N PHE A 129 -2.27 -26.76 4.64
CA PHE A 129 -1.79 -25.53 4.00
C PHE A 129 -2.89 -24.49 3.83
N SER A 130 -4.14 -24.90 3.56
CA SER A 130 -5.30 -24.00 3.51
C SER A 130 -5.57 -23.34 4.87
N GLY A 131 -5.50 -24.11 5.96
CA GLY A 131 -5.60 -23.57 7.31
C GLY A 131 -4.53 -22.51 7.60
N ARG A 132 -3.26 -22.79 7.29
CA ARG A 132 -2.15 -21.83 7.44
C ARG A 132 -2.30 -20.60 6.53
N LEU A 133 -2.81 -20.79 5.31
CA LEU A 133 -3.08 -19.70 4.37
C LEU A 133 -4.12 -18.71 4.93
N GLY A 134 -5.20 -19.24 5.51
CA GLY A 134 -6.21 -18.45 6.21
C GLY A 134 -5.63 -17.70 7.41
N GLN A 135 -4.85 -18.40 8.25
CA GLN A 135 -4.19 -17.85 9.43
C GLN A 135 -3.21 -16.71 9.07
N ALA A 136 -2.48 -16.82 7.96
CA ALA A 136 -1.53 -15.81 7.52
C ALA A 136 -2.17 -14.41 7.45
N ALA A 137 -3.35 -14.28 6.83
CA ALA A 137 -4.02 -13.00 6.68
C ALA A 137 -4.47 -12.42 8.03
N VAL A 138 -4.98 -13.27 8.92
CA VAL A 138 -5.43 -12.84 10.26
C VAL A 138 -4.24 -12.36 11.10
N LEU A 139 -3.11 -13.08 11.03
CA LEU A 139 -1.88 -12.71 11.73
C LEU A 139 -1.27 -11.41 11.17
N LEU A 140 -1.28 -11.22 9.85
CA LEU A 140 -0.86 -9.97 9.20
C LEU A 140 -1.75 -8.80 9.64
N ALA A 141 -3.06 -9.00 9.70
CA ALA A 141 -4.03 -7.98 10.11
C ALA A 141 -3.85 -7.45 11.54
N ARG A 142 -2.98 -8.07 12.36
CA ARG A 142 -2.61 -7.57 13.70
C ARG A 142 -1.59 -6.43 13.67
N PHE A 143 -0.84 -6.28 12.59
CA PHE A 143 0.26 -5.31 12.48
C PHE A 143 0.12 -4.35 11.30
N GLU A 144 -0.68 -4.72 10.29
CA GLU A 144 -0.87 -3.95 9.07
C GLU A 144 -2.31 -4.09 8.55
N GLN A 145 -2.70 -3.18 7.65
CA GLN A 145 -3.99 -3.30 6.98
C GLN A 145 -3.94 -4.41 5.93
N VAL A 146 -4.94 -5.28 5.96
CA VAL A 146 -5.12 -6.37 4.99
C VAL A 146 -6.43 -6.10 4.24
N GLY A 147 -6.42 -6.28 2.91
CA GLY A 147 -7.57 -6.00 2.07
C GLY A 147 -8.81 -6.81 2.49
N VAL A 148 -10.00 -6.21 2.38
CA VAL A 148 -11.27 -6.86 2.73
C VAL A 148 -11.44 -8.19 1.99
N ALA A 149 -11.15 -8.22 0.68
CA ALA A 149 -11.24 -9.43 -0.14
C ALA A 149 -10.32 -10.57 0.35
N ASP A 150 -9.12 -10.25 0.83
CA ASP A 150 -8.19 -11.24 1.38
C ASP A 150 -8.71 -11.84 2.69
N LEU A 151 -9.29 -11.02 3.56
CA LEU A 151 -9.91 -11.47 4.81
C LEU A 151 -11.18 -12.29 4.55
N GLU A 152 -12.02 -11.90 3.59
CA GLU A 152 -13.20 -12.69 3.19
C GLU A 152 -12.79 -14.06 2.65
N ALA A 153 -11.79 -14.11 1.77
CA ALA A 153 -11.24 -15.37 1.27
C ALA A 153 -10.67 -16.24 2.42
N SER A 154 -9.99 -15.63 3.40
CA SER A 154 -9.53 -16.35 4.59
C SER A 154 -10.69 -16.88 5.45
N ALA A 155 -11.78 -16.13 5.61
CA ALA A 155 -12.96 -16.60 6.34
C ALA A 155 -13.60 -17.82 5.66
N GLU A 156 -13.72 -17.81 4.33
CA GLU A 156 -14.20 -18.95 3.55
C GLU A 156 -13.27 -20.17 3.70
N GLN A 157 -11.95 -19.96 3.63
CA GLN A 157 -10.96 -21.03 3.84
C GLN A 157 -11.09 -21.69 5.20
N PHE A 158 -11.31 -20.93 6.27
CA PHE A 158 -11.56 -21.52 7.60
C PHE A 158 -12.84 -22.33 7.66
N GLN A 159 -13.92 -21.85 7.04
CA GLN A 159 -15.18 -22.59 7.01
C GLN A 159 -15.04 -23.92 6.28
N VAL A 160 -14.40 -23.91 5.11
CA VAL A 160 -14.10 -25.13 4.34
C VAL A 160 -13.20 -26.07 5.13
N SER A 161 -12.12 -25.55 5.70
CA SER A 161 -11.15 -26.28 6.53
C SER A 161 -11.80 -27.04 7.69
N ILE A 162 -12.77 -26.42 8.39
CA ILE A 162 -13.51 -27.06 9.48
C ILE A 162 -14.39 -28.21 8.94
N VAL A 163 -15.08 -27.99 7.83
CA VAL A 163 -15.93 -29.02 7.19
C VAL A 163 -15.10 -30.20 6.68
N GLU A 164 -13.89 -29.94 6.19
CA GLU A 164 -12.93 -30.94 5.70
C GLU A 164 -12.21 -31.71 6.82
N GLY A 165 -12.47 -31.39 8.09
CA GLY A 165 -12.04 -32.20 9.24
C GLY A 165 -10.92 -31.62 10.08
N ASN A 166 -10.47 -30.37 9.85
CA ASN A 166 -9.59 -29.71 10.81
C ASN A 166 -10.32 -29.42 12.13
N PRO A 167 -9.64 -29.52 13.29
CA PRO A 167 -10.28 -29.30 14.59
C PRO A 167 -10.89 -27.89 14.69
N ALA A 168 -12.21 -27.82 14.90
CA ALA A 168 -12.93 -26.55 15.06
C ALA A 168 -12.37 -25.72 16.24
N GLN A 169 -11.90 -26.38 17.30
CA GLN A 169 -11.26 -25.74 18.46
C GLN A 169 -10.06 -24.87 18.09
N ASP A 170 -9.33 -25.22 17.02
CA ASP A 170 -8.14 -24.50 16.58
C ASP A 170 -8.46 -23.47 15.49
N ALA A 171 -9.41 -23.79 14.59
CA ALA A 171 -9.73 -22.95 13.43
C ALA A 171 -10.72 -21.82 13.74
N VAL A 172 -11.71 -22.05 14.61
CA VAL A 172 -12.75 -21.05 14.89
C VAL A 172 -12.22 -19.78 15.56
N PRO A 173 -11.26 -19.80 16.50
CA PRO A 173 -10.68 -18.56 17.03
C PRO A 173 -10.13 -17.64 15.93
N TYR A 174 -9.44 -18.18 14.92
CA TYR A 174 -8.98 -17.39 13.79
C TYR A 174 -10.12 -16.88 12.90
N LEU A 175 -11.18 -17.67 12.72
CA LEU A 175 -12.38 -17.24 11.99
C LEU A 175 -13.13 -16.11 12.71
N LEU A 176 -13.25 -16.19 14.03
CA LEU A 176 -13.85 -15.13 14.86
C LEU A 176 -13.00 -13.85 14.79
N GLU A 177 -11.68 -13.96 14.93
CA GLU A 177 -10.78 -12.81 14.76
C GLU A 177 -10.87 -12.24 13.34
N CYS A 178 -10.95 -13.09 12.31
CA CYS A 178 -11.15 -12.64 10.93
C CYS A 178 -12.41 -11.77 10.78
N TYR A 179 -13.53 -12.18 11.37
CA TYR A 179 -14.76 -11.37 11.38
C TYR A 179 -14.63 -10.07 12.15
N LEU A 180 -13.88 -10.03 13.24
CA LEU A 180 -13.56 -8.79 13.94
C LEU A 180 -12.75 -7.85 13.05
N ARG A 181 -11.74 -8.34 12.33
CA ARG A 181 -10.92 -7.54 11.40
C ARG A 181 -11.73 -7.04 10.20
N LEU A 182 -12.63 -7.86 9.65
CA LEU A 182 -13.56 -7.45 8.59
C LEU A 182 -14.51 -6.34 9.07
N HIS A 183 -15.04 -6.47 10.29
CA HIS A 183 -15.84 -5.42 10.91
C HIS A 183 -15.02 -4.14 11.13
N ASP A 184 -13.76 -4.25 11.55
CA ASP A 184 -12.88 -3.09 11.76
C ASP A 184 -12.65 -2.30 10.47
N HIS A 185 -12.41 -3.00 9.36
CA HIS A 185 -12.17 -2.37 8.05
C HIS A 185 -13.46 -1.78 7.47
N THR A 186 -14.56 -2.53 7.47
CA THR A 186 -15.79 -2.15 6.74
C THR A 186 -16.79 -1.36 7.59
N GLY A 187 -16.78 -1.51 8.91
CA GLY A 187 -17.85 -1.07 9.80
C GLY A 187 -19.13 -1.93 9.70
N ASN A 188 -19.17 -2.94 8.84
CA ASN A 188 -20.36 -3.78 8.65
C ASN A 188 -20.59 -4.68 9.86
N ARG A 189 -21.73 -4.51 10.53
CA ARG A 189 -22.13 -5.31 11.71
C ARG A 189 -22.53 -6.75 11.37
N GLU A 190 -22.78 -7.06 10.10
CA GLU A 190 -23.11 -8.42 9.66
C GLU A 190 -22.01 -9.43 10.01
N TYR A 191 -20.73 -9.04 9.94
CA TYR A 191 -19.62 -9.90 10.31
C TYR A 191 -19.64 -10.30 11.79
N LEU A 192 -20.06 -9.40 12.70
CA LEU A 192 -20.28 -9.75 14.11
C LEU A 192 -21.43 -10.77 14.24
N GLY A 193 -22.49 -10.61 13.44
CA GLY A 193 -23.58 -11.59 13.35
C GLY A 193 -23.13 -12.95 12.81
N ARG A 194 -22.23 -12.98 11.83
CA ARG A 194 -21.59 -14.22 11.32
C ARG A 194 -20.78 -14.90 12.42
N ALA A 195 -20.02 -14.14 13.21
CA ALA A 195 -19.24 -14.67 14.31
C ALA A 195 -20.12 -15.35 15.38
N VAL A 196 -21.24 -14.73 15.75
CA VAL A 196 -22.23 -15.33 16.66
C VAL A 196 -22.84 -16.61 16.08
N ARG A 197 -23.14 -16.64 14.77
CA ARG A 197 -23.65 -17.87 14.11
C ARG A 197 -22.59 -18.97 14.11
N THR A 198 -21.32 -18.64 13.87
CA THR A 198 -20.20 -19.58 13.93
C THR A 198 -20.07 -20.20 15.32
N ASP A 199 -20.08 -19.40 16.40
CA ASP A 199 -20.01 -19.93 17.77
C ASP A 199 -21.17 -20.90 18.09
N ARG A 200 -22.39 -20.58 17.63
CA ARG A 200 -23.58 -21.43 17.80
C ARG A 200 -23.56 -22.71 16.98
N ALA A 201 -22.85 -22.73 15.85
CA ALA A 201 -22.75 -23.91 14.99
C ALA A 201 -21.90 -25.03 15.62
N HIS A 202 -21.15 -24.74 16.68
CA HIS A 202 -20.26 -25.68 17.36
C HIS A 202 -20.62 -25.84 18.85
N PRO A 203 -21.83 -26.33 19.21
CA PRO A 203 -22.27 -26.40 20.61
C PRO A 203 -21.49 -27.44 21.42
N THR A 204 -21.05 -28.54 20.79
CA THR A 204 -20.37 -29.69 21.44
C THR A 204 -18.84 -29.56 21.48
N VAL A 205 -18.26 -28.56 20.81
CA VAL A 205 -16.82 -28.35 20.76
C VAL A 205 -16.36 -27.66 22.04
N ALA A 206 -15.29 -28.18 22.66
CA ALA A 206 -14.66 -27.54 23.80
C ALA A 206 -14.08 -26.18 23.39
N ARG A 207 -14.48 -25.11 24.08
CA ARG A 207 -14.02 -23.74 23.83
C ARG A 207 -12.80 -23.47 24.71
N GLY A 208 -11.70 -23.05 24.08
CA GLY A 208 -10.53 -22.56 24.80
C GLY A 208 -10.68 -21.10 25.24
N THR A 209 -9.72 -20.61 26.02
CA THR A 209 -9.70 -19.24 26.55
C THR A 209 -9.79 -18.18 25.45
N THR A 210 -8.97 -18.28 24.40
CA THR A 210 -8.97 -17.35 23.26
C THR A 210 -10.37 -17.22 22.64
N TRP A 211 -11.08 -18.34 22.47
CA TRP A 211 -12.42 -18.36 21.89
C TRP A 211 -13.38 -17.56 22.77
N HIS A 212 -13.36 -17.78 24.08
CA HIS A 212 -14.19 -17.06 25.03
C HIS A 212 -13.90 -15.55 25.05
N LEU A 213 -12.62 -15.16 25.03
CA LEU A 213 -12.23 -13.75 24.97
C LEU A 213 -12.69 -13.06 23.68
N LEU A 214 -12.54 -13.72 22.53
CA LEU A 214 -13.05 -13.21 21.24
C LEU A 214 -14.57 -13.05 21.26
N MET A 215 -15.30 -14.02 21.83
CA MET A 215 -16.75 -13.91 21.98
C MET A 215 -17.17 -12.78 22.92
N ALA A 216 -16.45 -12.57 24.03
CA ALA A 216 -16.69 -11.42 24.90
C ALA A 216 -16.53 -10.10 24.15
N GLU A 217 -15.46 -9.97 23.36
CA GLU A 217 -15.20 -8.80 22.52
C GLU A 217 -16.29 -8.60 21.45
N ILE A 218 -16.73 -9.67 20.77
CA ILE A 218 -17.82 -9.63 19.78
C ILE A 218 -19.12 -9.11 20.42
N TRP A 219 -19.46 -9.59 21.61
CA TRP A 219 -20.66 -9.13 22.32
C TRP A 219 -20.56 -7.66 22.73
N LEU A 220 -19.41 -7.21 23.21
CA LEU A 220 -19.20 -5.79 23.54
C LEU A 220 -19.25 -4.90 22.30
N ARG A 221 -18.69 -5.34 21.16
CA ARG A 221 -18.78 -4.60 19.88
C ARG A 221 -20.20 -4.56 19.30
N LEU A 222 -21.01 -5.59 19.55
CA LEU A 222 -22.44 -5.55 19.22
C LEU A 222 -23.17 -4.51 20.08
N ALA A 223 -22.79 -4.36 21.34
CA ALA A 223 -23.33 -3.34 22.24
C ALA A 223 -22.84 -1.91 21.95
N ASP A 224 -21.63 -1.76 21.40
CA ASP A 224 -21.02 -0.46 21.09
C ASP A 224 -21.84 0.33 20.06
N GLY A 225 -22.21 1.56 20.41
CA GLY A 225 -23.07 2.45 19.62
C GLY A 225 -24.57 2.22 19.80
N MET A 226 -25.01 1.31 20.67
CA MET A 226 -26.43 1.10 20.97
C MET A 226 -26.92 1.96 22.15
N PRO A 227 -28.22 2.30 22.21
CA PRO A 227 -28.82 2.81 23.44
C PRO A 227 -28.82 1.73 24.53
N LYS A 228 -28.92 2.14 25.80
CA LYS A 228 -28.94 1.21 26.94
C LYS A 228 -30.30 0.54 27.12
N ASP A 229 -30.69 -0.31 26.17
CA ASP A 229 -31.95 -1.05 26.11
C ASP A 229 -31.80 -2.54 26.48
N ASP A 230 -32.86 -3.33 26.29
CA ASP A 230 -32.86 -4.78 26.58
C ASP A 230 -31.85 -5.57 25.74
N ASN A 231 -31.60 -5.15 24.50
CA ASN A 231 -30.61 -5.79 23.63
C ASN A 231 -29.20 -5.50 24.10
N PHE A 232 -28.92 -4.25 24.48
CA PHE A 232 -27.66 -3.86 25.11
C PHE A 232 -27.43 -4.68 26.39
N ALA A 233 -28.44 -4.78 27.26
CA ALA A 233 -28.36 -5.57 28.48
C ALA A 233 -28.11 -7.06 28.21
N LEU A 234 -28.73 -7.63 27.16
CA LEU A 234 -28.51 -9.00 26.74
C LEU A 234 -27.07 -9.22 26.26
N TYR A 235 -26.54 -8.34 25.40
CA TYR A 235 -25.17 -8.45 24.91
C TYR A 235 -24.16 -8.31 26.04
N LEU A 236 -24.38 -7.36 26.96
CA LEU A 236 -23.50 -7.19 28.11
C LEU A 236 -23.47 -8.43 29.01
N ARG A 237 -24.63 -9.04 29.30
CA ARG A 237 -24.68 -10.31 30.06
C ARG A 237 -23.93 -11.44 29.37
N ARG A 238 -24.00 -11.52 28.04
CA ARG A 238 -23.26 -12.54 27.26
C ARG A 238 -21.76 -12.28 27.24
N ALA A 239 -21.34 -11.01 27.19
CA ALA A 239 -19.93 -10.66 27.31
C ALA A 239 -19.37 -11.08 28.67
N GLU A 240 -20.10 -10.81 29.76
CA GLU A 240 -19.71 -11.22 31.12
C GLU A 240 -19.61 -12.72 31.28
N GLU A 241 -20.59 -13.46 30.77
CA GLU A 241 -20.56 -14.91 30.83
C GLU A 241 -19.37 -15.47 30.03
N ALA A 242 -19.09 -14.91 28.86
CA ALA A 242 -17.90 -15.30 28.08
C ALA A 242 -16.60 -14.99 28.84
N LEU A 243 -16.47 -13.83 29.49
CA LEU A 243 -15.30 -13.49 30.32
C LEU A 243 -15.15 -14.43 31.53
N ARG A 244 -16.25 -14.83 32.16
CA ARG A 244 -16.25 -15.80 33.26
C ARG A 244 -15.79 -17.18 32.80
N LEU A 245 -16.28 -17.63 31.64
CA LEU A 245 -15.92 -18.92 31.04
C LEU A 245 -14.47 -18.95 30.52
N ALA A 246 -13.89 -17.80 30.20
CA ALA A 246 -12.47 -17.69 29.84
C ALA A 246 -11.51 -18.08 30.99
N GLY A 247 -12.00 -18.15 32.25
CA GLY A 247 -11.20 -18.57 33.41
C GLY A 247 -10.17 -17.52 33.81
N GLU A 248 -8.99 -17.97 34.26
CA GLU A 248 -7.86 -17.09 34.62
C GLU A 248 -6.70 -17.30 33.62
N PRO A 249 -6.74 -16.63 32.45
CA PRO A 249 -5.66 -16.71 31.48
C PRO A 249 -4.33 -16.18 32.01
N SER A 250 -3.24 -16.65 31.38
CA SER A 250 -1.88 -16.14 31.53
C SER A 250 -1.41 -15.41 30.26
N GLY A 251 -0.23 -14.77 30.32
CA GLY A 251 0.36 -14.04 29.21
C GLY A 251 -0.57 -12.99 28.56
N GLY A 252 -0.56 -12.93 27.23
CA GLY A 252 -1.30 -11.91 26.48
C GLY A 252 -2.81 -11.95 26.70
N GLU A 253 -3.37 -13.14 26.90
CA GLU A 253 -4.80 -13.36 27.16
C GLU A 253 -5.23 -12.76 28.50
N ALA A 254 -4.34 -12.75 29.50
CA ALA A 254 -4.59 -12.13 30.79
C ALA A 254 -4.81 -10.61 30.66
N VAL A 255 -4.00 -9.96 29.82
CA VAL A 255 -4.11 -8.52 29.53
C VAL A 255 -5.40 -8.22 28.77
N GLN A 256 -5.73 -9.03 27.75
CA GLN A 256 -6.98 -8.89 27.01
C GLN A 256 -8.21 -9.06 27.93
N GLN A 257 -8.16 -10.03 28.85
CA GLN A 257 -9.24 -10.22 29.82
C GLN A 257 -9.43 -9.00 30.72
N VAL A 258 -8.35 -8.39 31.24
CA VAL A 258 -8.44 -7.17 32.06
C VAL A 258 -9.06 -6.03 31.28
N LEU A 259 -8.63 -5.82 30.03
CA LEU A 259 -9.19 -4.81 29.13
C LEU A 259 -10.70 -5.00 28.96
N LEU A 260 -11.13 -6.17 28.50
CA LEU A 260 -12.54 -6.45 28.25
C LEU A 260 -13.37 -6.38 29.53
N SER A 261 -12.81 -6.75 30.67
CA SER A 261 -13.48 -6.62 31.99
C SER A 261 -13.68 -5.15 32.38
N CYS A 262 -12.68 -4.28 32.15
CA CYS A 262 -12.80 -2.85 32.39
C CYS A 262 -13.88 -2.22 31.50
N VAL A 263 -13.89 -2.58 30.21
CA VAL A 263 -14.90 -2.12 29.24
C VAL A 263 -16.29 -2.56 29.67
N THR A 264 -16.44 -3.82 30.07
CA THR A 264 -17.71 -4.38 30.57
C THR A 264 -18.20 -3.64 31.82
N ALA A 265 -17.30 -3.36 32.77
CA ALA A 265 -17.63 -2.63 33.99
C ALA A 265 -18.05 -1.17 33.70
N ALA A 266 -17.37 -0.49 32.76
CA ALA A 266 -17.74 0.84 32.33
C ALA A 266 -19.11 0.86 31.62
N ALA A 267 -19.33 -0.08 30.70
CA ALA A 267 -20.60 -0.28 30.01
C ALA A 267 -21.77 -0.48 30.99
N ARG A 268 -21.55 -1.25 32.07
CA ARG A 268 -22.54 -1.48 33.13
C ARG A 268 -22.90 -0.19 33.87
N ARG A 269 -21.90 0.62 34.23
CA ARG A 269 -22.06 1.88 34.99
C ARG A 269 -22.60 3.04 34.15
N ALA A 270 -22.53 2.96 32.82
CA ALA A 270 -22.94 4.06 31.94
C ALA A 270 -24.39 4.54 32.20
N PRO A 271 -24.66 5.85 32.27
CA PRO A 271 -26.01 6.37 32.50
C PRO A 271 -27.00 5.92 31.42
N ALA A 272 -28.24 5.60 31.81
CA ALA A 272 -29.30 5.20 30.88
C ALA A 272 -29.78 6.36 29.96
N LEU A 273 -29.48 7.61 30.33
CA LEU A 273 -29.84 8.82 29.58
C LEU A 273 -28.97 9.05 28.35
N LEU A 274 -27.85 8.33 28.20
CA LEU A 274 -26.99 8.49 27.02
C LEU A 274 -27.71 7.98 25.77
N PRO A 275 -27.78 8.76 24.67
CA PRO A 275 -28.47 8.35 23.45
C PRO A 275 -27.82 7.11 22.82
N GLN A 276 -26.50 6.98 22.96
CA GLN A 276 -25.72 5.82 22.51
C GLN A 276 -24.55 5.59 23.47
N ILE A 277 -24.30 4.33 23.82
CA ILE A 277 -23.14 3.93 24.61
C ILE A 277 -21.94 3.73 23.69
N ARG A 278 -20.87 4.50 23.87
CA ARG A 278 -19.65 4.37 23.07
C ARG A 278 -18.54 3.69 23.87
N LEU A 279 -18.15 2.49 23.42
CA LEU A 279 -17.13 1.66 24.07
C LEU A 279 -15.76 1.74 23.38
N GLY A 280 -15.70 2.25 22.14
CA GLY A 280 -14.43 2.55 21.47
C GLY A 280 -13.63 1.31 21.03
N LEU A 281 -14.27 0.16 20.83
CA LEU A 281 -13.60 -1.13 20.62
C LEU A 281 -13.23 -1.45 19.17
N ARG A 282 -13.61 -0.61 18.19
CA ARG A 282 -13.20 -0.81 16.79
C ARG A 282 -11.68 -0.78 16.70
N ARG A 283 -11.06 -1.48 15.75
CA ARG A 283 -9.59 -1.55 15.50
C ARG A 283 -8.76 -1.91 16.75
N LEU A 284 -9.34 -2.66 17.68
CA LEU A 284 -8.61 -3.14 18.85
C LEU A 284 -7.60 -4.22 18.42
N ASN A 285 -6.31 -3.94 18.58
CA ASN A 285 -5.26 -4.93 18.42
C ASN A 285 -4.97 -5.52 19.81
N ASN A 286 -5.04 -6.84 19.95
CA ASN A 286 -4.83 -7.52 21.23
C ASN A 286 -3.70 -8.55 21.08
N PRO A 287 -2.83 -8.69 22.09
CA PRO A 287 -2.64 -7.83 23.27
C PRO A 287 -1.74 -6.60 22.98
N PHE A 288 -1.49 -6.25 21.72
CA PHE A 288 -0.54 -5.21 21.31
C PHE A 288 -1.22 -3.93 20.87
N GLY A 289 -0.61 -2.77 21.08
CA GLY A 289 -1.22 -1.49 20.71
C GLY A 289 -2.19 -0.95 21.78
N LEU A 290 -2.09 -1.42 23.03
CA LEU A 290 -2.85 -0.85 24.15
C LEU A 290 -2.64 0.66 24.28
N GLY A 291 -1.43 1.16 24.02
CA GLY A 291 -1.17 2.61 24.05
C GLY A 291 -2.00 3.40 23.04
N GLU A 292 -2.13 2.89 21.82
CA GLU A 292 -3.01 3.47 20.81
C GLU A 292 -4.48 3.38 21.23
N GLN A 293 -4.86 2.23 21.80
CA GLN A 293 -6.21 2.03 22.29
C GLN A 293 -6.58 3.00 23.43
N LEU A 294 -5.64 3.34 24.31
CA LEU A 294 -5.83 4.33 25.37
C LEU A 294 -6.17 5.72 24.81
N ARG A 295 -5.45 6.16 23.76
CA ARG A 295 -5.76 7.42 23.06
C ARG A 295 -7.17 7.40 22.47
N ARG A 296 -7.49 6.32 21.76
CA ARG A 296 -8.80 6.15 21.13
C ARG A 296 -9.94 6.09 22.14
N PHE A 297 -9.71 5.53 23.33
CA PHE A 297 -10.68 5.60 24.42
C PHE A 297 -10.91 7.03 24.90
N ALA A 298 -9.86 7.83 25.05
CA ALA A 298 -9.96 9.24 25.43
C ALA A 298 -10.80 10.05 24.42
N GLU A 299 -10.79 9.67 23.14
CA GLU A 299 -11.53 10.33 22.06
C GLU A 299 -12.92 9.74 21.78
N ALA A 300 -13.24 8.53 22.26
CA ALA A 300 -14.44 7.78 21.85
C ALA A 300 -15.76 8.27 22.50
N GLY A 301 -15.70 9.20 23.46
CA GLY A 301 -16.86 9.66 24.24
C GLY A 301 -17.23 8.73 25.41
N HIS A 302 -18.38 8.95 26.07
CA HIS A 302 -18.76 8.20 27.27
C HIS A 302 -19.37 6.81 26.98
N PRO A 303 -19.06 5.79 27.81
CA PRO A 303 -18.16 5.81 28.97
C PRO A 303 -16.68 5.55 28.62
N ALA A 304 -16.33 5.36 27.35
CA ALA A 304 -14.97 5.00 26.93
C ALA A 304 -13.90 6.00 27.40
N VAL A 305 -14.22 7.29 27.48
CA VAL A 305 -13.31 8.35 27.99
C VAL A 305 -12.79 8.09 29.41
N GLU A 306 -13.51 7.31 30.23
CA GLU A 306 -13.10 6.95 31.60
C GLU A 306 -12.22 5.69 31.65
N LEU A 307 -12.15 4.93 30.55
CA LEU A 307 -11.42 3.66 30.49
C LEU A 307 -9.91 3.78 30.66
N PRO A 308 -9.20 4.83 30.19
CA PRO A 308 -7.75 4.89 30.32
C PRO A 308 -7.29 4.76 31.78
N ALA A 309 -7.86 5.57 32.68
CA ALA A 309 -7.52 5.54 34.10
C ALA A 309 -7.89 4.20 34.75
N ALA A 310 -9.11 3.70 34.47
CA ALA A 310 -9.60 2.45 35.04
C ALA A 310 -8.76 1.24 34.59
N LEU A 311 -8.37 1.22 33.31
CA LEU A 311 -7.57 0.15 32.73
C LEU A 311 -6.15 0.13 33.31
N VAL A 312 -5.49 1.30 33.37
CA VAL A 312 -4.14 1.42 33.94
C VAL A 312 -4.14 0.95 35.39
N HIS A 313 -5.12 1.39 36.18
CA HIS A 313 -5.27 0.94 37.57
C HIS A 313 -5.42 -0.59 37.64
N ALA A 314 -6.34 -1.18 36.87
CA ALA A 314 -6.58 -2.62 36.89
C ALA A 314 -5.36 -3.44 36.44
N LEU A 315 -4.64 -2.97 35.42
CA LEU A 315 -3.40 -3.61 34.97
C LEU A 315 -2.30 -3.52 36.02
N GLN A 316 -2.15 -2.36 36.69
CA GLN A 316 -1.19 -2.22 37.78
C GLN A 316 -1.51 -3.18 38.93
N THR A 317 -2.77 -3.22 39.38
CA THR A 317 -3.21 -4.12 40.46
C THR A 317 -2.91 -5.58 40.14
N ARG A 318 -3.13 -6.02 38.90
CA ARG A 318 -2.94 -7.42 38.50
C ARG A 318 -1.48 -7.78 38.20
N PHE A 319 -0.71 -6.86 37.61
CA PHE A 319 0.56 -7.21 36.97
C PHE A 319 1.80 -6.48 37.51
N MET A 320 1.69 -5.52 38.44
CA MET A 320 2.86 -4.80 38.98
C MET A 320 3.90 -5.71 39.63
N SER A 321 3.47 -6.82 40.22
CA SER A 321 4.35 -7.82 40.85
C SER A 321 4.69 -9.00 39.93
N SER A 322 4.23 -8.97 38.67
CA SER A 322 4.42 -10.10 37.75
C SER A 322 5.87 -10.21 37.29
N THR A 323 6.42 -11.42 37.38
CA THR A 323 7.77 -11.72 36.87
C THR A 323 7.76 -12.05 35.38
N GLU A 324 6.58 -12.20 34.76
CA GLU A 324 6.45 -12.57 33.36
C GLU A 324 6.89 -11.40 32.45
N PRO A 325 7.85 -11.62 31.52
CA PRO A 325 8.37 -10.56 30.65
C PRO A 325 7.30 -9.82 29.83
N LEU A 326 6.29 -10.55 29.32
CA LEU A 326 5.23 -9.96 28.51
C LEU A 326 4.34 -9.01 29.33
N HIS A 327 3.97 -9.40 30.56
CA HIS A 327 3.19 -8.54 31.45
C HIS A 327 3.95 -7.27 31.81
N ARG A 328 5.22 -7.40 32.21
CA ARG A 328 6.09 -6.26 32.55
C ARG A 328 6.16 -5.27 31.40
N ARG A 329 6.31 -5.77 30.18
CA ARG A 329 6.39 -4.96 28.97
C ARG A 329 5.07 -4.26 28.64
N LEU A 330 3.97 -5.01 28.55
CA LEU A 330 2.66 -4.44 28.21
C LEU A 330 2.22 -3.42 29.26
N LEU A 331 2.47 -3.67 30.55
CA LEU A 331 2.19 -2.71 31.59
C LEU A 331 3.07 -1.46 31.45
N SER A 332 4.38 -1.62 31.24
CA SER A 332 5.29 -0.49 30.99
C SER A 332 4.82 0.39 29.83
N ASP A 333 4.41 -0.23 28.72
CA ASP A 333 3.87 0.47 27.55
C ASP A 333 2.58 1.24 27.87
N CYS A 334 1.70 0.63 28.66
CA CYS A 334 0.45 1.27 29.09
C CYS A 334 0.72 2.48 29.99
N LEU A 335 1.62 2.36 30.97
CA LEU A 335 1.99 3.47 31.84
C LEU A 335 2.55 4.64 31.03
N ARG A 336 3.45 4.34 30.09
CA ARG A 336 4.05 5.34 29.19
C ARG A 336 2.99 6.02 28.32
N ALA A 337 2.11 5.26 27.68
CA ALA A 337 1.05 5.82 26.83
C ALA A 337 0.05 6.66 27.63
N TYR A 338 -0.29 6.23 28.86
CA TYR A 338 -1.18 6.97 29.74
C TYR A 338 -0.60 8.33 30.17
N VAL A 339 0.72 8.42 30.39
CA VAL A 339 1.41 9.69 30.67
C VAL A 339 1.27 10.71 29.54
N GLN A 340 1.07 10.26 28.30
CA GLN A 340 0.89 11.11 27.13
C GLN A 340 -0.55 11.62 26.96
N LEU A 341 -1.52 11.12 27.72
CA LEU A 341 -2.88 11.64 27.72
C LEU A 341 -2.96 12.94 28.56
N GLU A 342 -3.85 13.85 28.19
CA GLU A 342 -4.08 15.11 28.92
C GLU A 342 -4.61 14.83 30.35
N ASP A 343 -4.44 15.77 31.29
CA ASP A 343 -4.85 15.73 32.71
C ASP A 343 -4.02 14.92 33.75
N VAL A 344 -2.79 14.49 33.45
CA VAL A 344 -1.88 13.90 34.47
C VAL A 344 -0.92 14.94 35.04
N GLY A 345 -0.93 15.15 36.36
CA GLY A 345 0.00 16.05 37.05
C GLY A 345 1.46 15.61 36.95
N GLU A 346 2.40 16.57 36.99
CA GLU A 346 3.84 16.31 36.77
C GLU A 346 4.43 15.24 37.72
N MET A 347 4.04 15.24 38.99
CA MET A 347 4.49 14.25 39.97
C MET A 347 4.01 12.83 39.62
N ASP A 348 2.77 12.70 39.19
CA ASP A 348 2.19 11.42 38.77
C ASP A 348 2.85 10.92 37.49
N ARG A 349 3.14 11.81 36.53
CA ARG A 349 3.91 11.47 35.32
C ARG A 349 5.27 10.88 35.66
N TYR A 350 5.98 11.51 36.60
CA TYR A 350 7.27 11.00 37.08
C TYR A 350 7.13 9.60 37.72
N LEU A 351 6.17 9.40 38.61
CA LEU A 351 5.96 8.11 39.29
C LEU A 351 5.60 7.00 38.29
N LEU A 352 4.76 7.28 37.30
CA LEU A 352 4.37 6.33 36.27
C LEU A 352 5.56 5.92 35.39
N LEU A 353 6.38 6.87 34.93
CA LEU A 353 7.59 6.57 34.15
C LEU A 353 8.67 5.88 34.98
N HIS A 354 8.83 6.25 36.25
CA HIS A 354 9.73 5.56 37.17
C HIS A 354 9.30 4.09 37.37
N ASN A 355 8.00 3.83 37.51
CA ASN A 355 7.47 2.47 37.58
C ASN A 355 7.67 1.71 36.26
N ALA A 356 7.52 2.36 35.11
CA ALA A 356 7.83 1.77 33.81
C ALA A 356 9.30 1.34 33.71
N LEU A 357 10.25 2.17 34.15
CA LEU A 357 11.67 1.81 34.24
C LEU A 357 11.89 0.62 35.18
N GLY A 358 11.27 0.64 36.35
CA GLY A 358 11.40 -0.41 37.36
C GLY A 358 10.84 -1.78 36.93
N LEU A 359 9.81 -1.76 36.07
CA LEU A 359 9.28 -2.97 35.43
C LEU A 359 10.26 -3.50 34.39
N GLN A 360 10.94 -2.64 33.66
CA GLN A 360 11.88 -3.03 32.61
C GLN A 360 13.23 -3.51 33.17
N ASP A 361 13.82 -2.83 34.14
CA ASP A 361 15.08 -3.26 34.78
C ASP A 361 14.90 -4.40 35.79
N GLY A 362 13.65 -4.63 36.23
CA GLY A 362 13.29 -5.68 37.18
C GLY A 362 13.45 -5.29 38.64
N SER A 363 13.82 -4.05 38.96
CA SER A 363 14.00 -3.55 40.33
C SER A 363 12.72 -3.61 41.15
N LEU A 364 11.55 -3.36 40.53
CA LEU A 364 10.25 -3.44 41.21
C LEU A 364 9.84 -4.86 41.60
N VAL A 365 10.24 -5.85 40.79
CA VAL A 365 9.84 -7.25 40.95
C VAL A 365 10.98 -8.15 41.43
N LYS A 366 12.16 -7.57 41.70
CA LYS A 366 13.39 -8.27 42.10
C LYS A 366 13.78 -9.40 41.14
N THR A 367 13.73 -9.11 39.84
CA THR A 367 14.15 -10.04 38.77
C THR A 367 15.19 -9.38 37.85
N GLY A 368 15.72 -10.14 36.89
CA GLY A 368 16.61 -9.58 35.88
C GLY A 368 15.91 -8.58 34.94
N PRO A 369 16.69 -7.74 34.25
CA PRO A 369 16.18 -6.79 33.28
C PRO A 369 15.61 -7.50 32.05
N LEU A 370 14.68 -6.84 31.35
CA LEU A 370 14.25 -7.26 30.02
C LEU A 370 15.40 -7.04 29.04
N THR A 371 15.82 -8.11 28.38
CA THR A 371 17.04 -8.11 27.57
C THR A 371 16.81 -8.10 26.07
N ASP A 372 15.57 -8.12 25.56
CA ASP A 372 15.35 -7.98 24.12
C ASP A 372 15.65 -6.55 23.64
N GLU A 373 16.08 -6.41 22.37
CA GLU A 373 16.46 -5.12 21.78
C GLU A 373 15.42 -4.03 22.01
N LEU A 374 14.13 -4.34 21.84
CA LEU A 374 13.09 -3.34 22.02
C LEU A 374 13.03 -2.83 23.45
N SER A 375 13.06 -3.74 24.42
CA SER A 375 13.02 -3.36 25.83
C SER A 375 14.25 -2.54 26.23
N ARG A 376 15.43 -2.80 25.64
CA ARG A 376 16.62 -1.97 25.88
C ARG A 376 16.49 -0.56 25.30
N ILE A 377 15.95 -0.43 24.09
CA ILE A 377 15.67 0.87 23.47
C ILE A 377 14.59 1.63 24.26
N ARG A 378 13.51 0.96 24.68
CA ARG A 378 12.44 1.55 25.52
C ARG A 378 12.96 2.03 26.85
N TYR A 379 13.76 1.22 27.51
CA TYR A 379 14.36 1.61 28.78
C TYR A 379 15.20 2.87 28.61
N ALA A 380 16.04 2.93 27.58
CA ALA A 380 16.85 4.11 27.30
C ALA A 380 15.99 5.36 27.00
N ASP A 381 14.91 5.21 26.24
CA ASP A 381 13.99 6.29 25.92
C ASP A 381 13.19 6.79 27.14
N ASP A 382 12.71 5.88 27.98
CA ASP A 382 12.01 6.23 29.22
C ASP A 382 12.97 6.95 30.20
N MET A 383 14.27 6.62 30.20
CA MET A 383 15.28 7.37 30.95
C MET A 383 15.42 8.81 30.44
N LEU A 384 15.38 9.04 29.13
CA LEU A 384 15.40 10.38 28.55
C LEU A 384 14.11 11.15 28.90
N ALA A 385 12.96 10.49 28.91
CA ALA A 385 11.69 11.10 29.32
C ALA A 385 11.71 11.53 30.80
N VAL A 386 12.21 10.67 31.70
CA VAL A 386 12.38 11.00 33.12
C VAL A 386 13.42 12.11 33.32
N ALA A 387 14.51 12.10 32.55
CA ALA A 387 15.51 13.14 32.59
C ALA A 387 14.93 14.52 32.23
N ALA A 388 14.09 14.59 31.18
CA ALA A 388 13.44 15.83 30.77
C ALA A 388 12.44 16.36 31.83
N LEU A 389 11.71 15.48 32.52
CA LEU A 389 10.77 15.89 33.57
C LEU A 389 11.44 16.41 34.85
N ARG A 390 12.66 15.97 35.16
CA ARG A 390 13.34 16.28 36.43
C ARG A 390 14.64 17.07 36.27
N ASP A 391 14.95 17.46 35.04
CA ASP A 391 16.26 18.01 34.66
C ASP A 391 17.44 17.14 35.17
N ASN A 392 17.28 15.80 35.07
CA ASN A 392 18.24 14.84 35.61
C ASN A 392 19.31 14.45 34.59
N ARG A 393 20.45 15.12 34.68
CA ARG A 393 21.57 14.92 33.76
C ARG A 393 22.16 13.52 33.73
N SER A 394 22.19 12.82 34.87
CA SER A 394 22.73 11.46 34.96
C SER A 394 21.88 10.46 34.17
N PHE A 395 20.55 10.60 34.27
CA PHE A 395 19.60 9.79 33.50
C PHE A 395 19.70 10.08 32.01
N TRP A 396 19.89 11.35 31.63
CA TRP A 396 20.10 11.73 30.24
C TRP A 396 21.35 11.06 29.65
N ILE A 397 22.50 11.11 30.33
CA ILE A 397 23.74 10.48 29.88
C ILE A 397 23.57 8.94 29.77
N GLU A 398 22.87 8.33 30.72
CA GLU A 398 22.61 6.88 30.68
C GLU A 398 21.71 6.49 29.49
N GLY A 399 20.64 7.25 29.24
CA GLY A 399 19.77 7.03 28.09
C GLY A 399 20.53 7.14 26.76
N VAL A 400 21.30 8.22 26.58
CA VAL A 400 22.11 8.43 25.36
C VAL A 400 23.15 7.33 25.17
N THR A 401 23.91 6.98 26.20
CA THR A 401 24.95 5.95 26.10
C THR A 401 24.36 4.56 25.81
N ARG A 402 23.18 4.24 26.35
CA ARG A 402 22.47 3.00 26.00
C ARG A 402 22.04 2.97 24.54
N LEU A 403 21.49 4.05 24.00
CA LEU A 403 21.12 4.13 22.58
C LEU A 403 22.34 4.01 21.65
N ILE A 404 23.48 4.62 22.01
CA ILE A 404 24.74 4.46 21.26
C ILE A 404 25.20 3.00 21.28
N ARG A 405 25.12 2.31 22.42
CA ARG A 405 25.47 0.89 22.52
C ARG A 405 24.56 0.01 21.67
N GLU A 406 23.26 0.27 21.64
CA GLU A 406 22.33 -0.44 20.75
C GLU A 406 22.66 -0.21 19.27
N THR A 407 23.07 1.01 18.93
CA THR A 407 23.52 1.35 17.57
C THR A 407 24.67 0.44 17.12
N GLU A 408 25.68 0.19 17.96
CA GLU A 408 26.79 -0.71 17.58
C GLU A 408 26.43 -2.21 17.70
N THR A 409 25.52 -2.57 18.61
CA THR A 409 25.12 -3.97 18.82
C THR A 409 24.28 -4.51 17.67
N ASN A 410 23.34 -3.71 17.15
CA ASN A 410 22.56 -4.04 15.96
C ASN A 410 22.79 -2.99 14.87
N THR A 411 23.75 -3.28 13.99
CA THR A 411 24.12 -2.40 12.88
C THR A 411 23.06 -2.29 11.79
N THR A 412 22.00 -3.11 11.83
CA THR A 412 20.88 -3.07 10.88
C THR A 412 19.68 -2.26 11.38
N SER A 413 19.66 -1.91 12.67
CA SER A 413 18.60 -1.14 13.31
C SER A 413 18.87 0.36 13.15
N CYS A 414 17.88 1.10 12.66
CA CYS A 414 17.92 2.56 12.58
C CYS A 414 17.26 3.25 13.79
N VAL A 415 16.38 2.56 14.53
CA VAL A 415 15.57 3.15 15.61
C VAL A 415 16.40 3.88 16.69
N PRO A 416 17.49 3.32 17.23
CA PRO A 416 18.30 4.02 18.23
C PRO A 416 18.90 5.33 17.70
N LEU A 417 19.33 5.34 16.44
CA LEU A 417 19.90 6.50 15.77
C LEU A 417 18.84 7.59 15.55
N VAL A 418 17.65 7.22 15.07
CA VAL A 418 16.54 8.17 14.91
C VAL A 418 16.19 8.78 16.27
N ARG A 419 16.13 7.97 17.33
CA ARG A 419 15.79 8.47 18.66
C ARG A 419 16.86 9.40 19.24
N LEU A 420 18.15 9.11 19.00
CA LEU A 420 19.27 9.99 19.34
C LEU A 420 19.20 11.32 18.60
N GLY A 421 18.94 11.31 17.28
CA GLY A 421 18.73 12.52 16.48
C GLY A 421 17.62 13.40 17.07
N ARG A 422 16.47 12.80 17.41
CA ARG A 422 15.34 13.54 18.03
C ARG A 422 15.67 14.11 19.40
N GLU A 423 16.52 13.45 20.18
CA GLU A 423 16.93 13.98 21.48
C GLU A 423 17.76 15.26 21.33
N LEU A 424 18.59 15.33 20.29
CA LEU A 424 19.47 16.48 20.04
C LEU A 424 18.77 17.66 19.37
N GLU A 425 17.66 17.42 18.65
CA GLU A 425 16.82 18.49 18.07
C GLU A 425 16.24 19.46 19.09
N ARG A 426 16.04 19.01 20.33
CA ARG A 426 15.55 19.86 21.42
C ARG A 426 16.47 21.05 21.69
N GLY A 427 17.71 21.00 21.21
CA GLY A 427 18.72 22.05 21.36
C GLY A 427 19.19 22.18 22.81
N GLY A 428 20.17 23.06 23.04
CA GLY A 428 20.58 23.46 24.40
C GLY A 428 21.36 22.42 25.21
N VAL A 429 21.70 21.26 24.64
CA VAL A 429 22.48 20.25 25.35
C VAL A 429 23.98 20.42 25.12
N THR A 430 24.67 21.04 26.08
CA THR A 430 26.15 21.10 26.08
C THR A 430 26.73 19.94 26.88
N VAL A 431 27.60 19.12 26.29
CA VAL A 431 28.30 18.03 26.98
C VAL A 431 29.70 18.46 27.42
N ASN A 432 29.93 18.58 28.73
CA ASN A 432 31.20 19.00 29.28
C ASN A 432 32.25 17.85 29.32
N GLN A 433 33.51 18.18 29.63
CA GLN A 433 34.61 17.19 29.58
C GLN A 433 34.44 16.03 30.58
N ALA A 434 33.86 16.28 31.76
CA ALA A 434 33.60 15.23 32.75
C ALA A 434 32.50 14.29 32.26
N GLU A 435 31.44 14.83 31.65
CA GLU A 435 30.36 14.05 31.03
C GLU A 435 30.87 13.22 29.85
N ARG A 436 31.73 13.79 28.97
CA ARG A 436 32.42 13.04 27.91
C ARG A 436 33.24 11.88 28.49
N GLY A 437 33.95 12.12 29.61
CA GLY A 437 34.69 11.08 30.33
C GLY A 437 33.78 9.95 30.84
N LEU A 438 32.62 10.29 31.42
CA LEU A 438 31.63 9.31 31.87
C LEU A 438 31.04 8.50 30.70
N MET A 439 30.71 9.17 29.59
CA MET A 439 30.24 8.50 28.38
C MET A 439 31.27 7.51 27.84
N ARG A 440 32.56 7.89 27.76
CA ARG A 440 33.64 6.98 27.35
C ARG A 440 33.76 5.77 28.26
N ALA A 441 33.70 5.96 29.57
CA ALA A 441 33.74 4.85 30.52
C ALA A 441 32.58 3.87 30.29
N ARG A 442 31.36 4.40 30.11
CA ARG A 442 30.14 3.61 29.87
C ARG A 442 30.11 2.96 28.49
N LEU A 443 30.80 3.51 27.50
CA LEU A 443 30.91 2.98 26.14
C LEU A 443 32.21 2.20 25.90
N SER A 444 32.93 1.83 26.96
CA SER A 444 34.15 1.03 26.85
C SER A 444 33.89 -0.28 26.08
N GLY A 445 34.84 -0.62 25.20
CA GLY A 445 34.78 -1.79 24.31
C GLY A 445 34.10 -1.57 22.95
N LEU A 446 33.54 -0.38 22.70
CA LEU A 446 32.98 -0.01 21.40
C LEU A 446 34.03 0.68 20.52
N SER A 447 34.11 0.32 19.24
CA SER A 447 35.20 0.74 18.35
C SER A 447 35.02 2.16 17.80
N GLN A 448 33.78 2.67 17.75
CA GLN A 448 33.44 3.99 17.21
C GLN A 448 32.90 4.94 18.30
N ALA A 449 33.08 4.60 19.59
CA ALA A 449 32.53 5.35 20.73
C ALA A 449 32.83 6.85 20.68
N ASP A 450 34.08 7.23 20.41
CA ASP A 450 34.49 8.65 20.39
C ASP A 450 33.78 9.44 19.29
N ARG A 451 33.51 8.82 18.14
CA ARG A 451 32.79 9.46 17.02
C ARG A 451 31.35 9.76 17.43
N TRP A 452 30.66 8.81 18.06
CA TRP A 452 29.29 9.01 18.57
C TRP A 452 29.24 10.07 19.67
N ILE A 453 30.17 10.03 20.63
CA ILE A 453 30.25 11.01 21.73
C ILE A 453 30.48 12.42 21.18
N GLN A 454 31.35 12.56 20.18
CA GLN A 454 31.64 13.86 19.57
C GLN A 454 30.38 14.45 18.91
N ALA A 455 29.63 13.66 18.13
CA ALA A 455 28.38 14.12 17.52
C ALA A 455 27.31 14.54 18.56
N VAL A 456 27.18 13.80 19.68
CA VAL A 456 26.32 14.22 20.79
C VAL A 456 26.80 15.55 21.38
N ALA A 457 28.10 15.70 21.58
CA ALA A 457 28.68 16.88 22.22
C ALA A 457 28.60 18.14 21.34
N ASP A 458 28.63 17.96 20.02
CA ASP A 458 28.42 19.03 19.03
C ASP A 458 26.94 19.36 18.84
N GLY A 459 26.03 18.55 19.39
CA GLY A 459 24.59 18.72 19.21
C GLY A 459 24.17 18.54 17.75
N ASP A 460 24.79 17.59 17.04
CA ASP A 460 24.56 17.33 15.62
C ASP A 460 23.52 16.22 15.42
N PRO A 461 22.21 16.53 15.29
CA PRO A 461 21.21 15.52 14.97
C PRO A 461 21.40 14.94 13.56
N GLY A 462 21.96 15.72 12.62
CA GLY A 462 22.16 15.34 11.21
C GLY A 462 23.04 14.12 11.08
N PHE A 463 24.12 14.05 11.87
CA PHE A 463 25.01 12.88 11.96
C PHE A 463 24.25 11.59 12.27
N PHE A 464 23.34 11.61 13.25
CA PHE A 464 22.57 10.40 13.62
C PHE A 464 21.56 10.02 12.55
N TYR A 465 20.90 11.00 11.94
CA TYR A 465 19.94 10.74 10.86
C TYR A 465 20.60 10.23 9.59
N GLU A 466 21.80 10.70 9.25
CA GLU A 466 22.57 10.19 8.11
C GLU A 466 22.89 8.69 8.30
N HIS A 467 23.39 8.31 9.47
CA HIS A 467 23.66 6.90 9.78
C HIS A 467 22.36 6.09 9.89
N ALA A 468 21.28 6.66 10.41
CA ALA A 468 19.98 6.00 10.45
C ALA A 468 19.49 5.68 9.04
N ALA A 469 19.69 6.63 8.13
CA ALA A 469 19.29 6.58 6.75
C ALA A 469 20.09 5.58 5.91
N ASP A 470 21.42 5.55 6.08
CA ASP A 470 22.29 4.53 5.48
C ASP A 470 21.86 3.10 5.88
N ARG A 471 21.64 2.88 7.19
CA ARG A 471 21.13 1.61 7.69
C ARG A 471 19.76 1.29 7.15
N ALA A 472 18.86 2.26 7.13
CA ALA A 472 17.54 2.14 6.60
C ALA A 472 17.54 1.63 5.15
N ILE A 473 18.29 2.29 4.26
CA ILE A 473 18.40 1.93 2.84
C ILE A 473 18.92 0.50 2.69
N SER A 474 19.87 0.10 3.54
CA SER A 474 20.47 -1.22 3.55
C SER A 474 19.69 -2.27 4.36
N SER A 475 18.61 -1.88 5.06
CA SER A 475 17.96 -2.74 6.05
C SER A 475 16.81 -3.55 5.43
N PRO A 476 16.78 -4.88 5.66
CA PRO A 476 15.64 -5.72 5.30
C PRO A 476 14.41 -5.49 6.20
N ASP A 477 14.47 -4.55 7.15
CA ASP A 477 13.37 -4.24 8.08
C ASP A 477 12.57 -2.99 7.66
N LEU A 478 12.82 -2.43 6.46
CA LEU A 478 12.09 -1.26 5.96
C LEU A 478 11.04 -1.59 4.92
N VAL A 479 9.81 -1.11 5.11
CA VAL A 479 8.75 -1.21 4.12
C VAL A 479 8.96 -0.16 3.02
N ARG A 480 9.03 -0.60 1.77
CA ARG A 480 8.94 0.31 0.62
C ARG A 480 7.46 0.61 0.43
N ARG A 481 7.04 1.86 0.64
CA ARG A 481 5.66 2.29 0.39
C ARG A 481 5.67 3.35 -0.68
N ASN A 482 4.77 3.22 -1.65
CA ASN A 482 4.46 4.29 -2.59
C ASN A 482 3.61 5.33 -1.83
N LEU A 483 4.24 6.36 -1.29
CA LEU A 483 3.51 7.52 -0.76
C LEU A 483 3.14 8.45 -1.93
N GLY A 484 1.88 8.84 -2.02
CA GLY A 484 1.44 9.90 -2.94
C GLY A 484 1.40 9.52 -4.43
N GLY A 485 1.25 8.23 -4.78
CA GLY A 485 1.15 7.79 -6.18
C GLY A 485 2.48 7.76 -6.96
N ARG A 486 3.61 7.96 -6.28
CA ARG A 486 4.96 7.87 -6.88
C ARG A 486 5.65 6.56 -6.53
N SER A 487 6.33 6.00 -7.51
CA SER A 487 7.28 4.90 -7.35
C SER A 487 8.57 5.40 -6.70
N ASN A 488 9.17 4.56 -5.84
CA ASN A 488 10.53 4.68 -5.29
C ASN A 488 10.74 5.57 -4.05
N VAL A 489 9.76 5.70 -3.16
CA VAL A 489 9.95 6.26 -1.82
C VAL A 489 10.15 5.12 -0.81
N VAL A 490 11.15 5.22 0.07
CA VAL A 490 11.38 4.22 1.14
C VAL A 490 10.94 4.81 2.48
N THR A 491 10.07 4.11 3.20
CA THR A 491 9.51 4.58 4.47
C THR A 491 9.98 3.70 5.64
N VAL A 492 10.44 4.32 6.72
CA VAL A 492 10.58 3.68 8.03
C VAL A 492 9.33 3.99 8.82
N ASP A 493 8.35 3.11 8.78
CA ASP A 493 7.24 3.22 9.72
C ASP A 493 7.72 2.92 11.13
N ASP A 494 7.32 3.77 12.07
CA ASP A 494 7.54 3.56 13.49
C ASP A 494 6.50 2.57 14.05
N TYR A 495 6.66 1.29 13.72
CA TYR A 495 5.79 0.21 14.25
C TYR A 495 5.80 0.11 15.78
N LEU A 496 6.73 0.80 16.45
CA LEU A 496 7.08 0.59 17.85
C LEU A 496 6.78 1.81 18.73
N GLY A 497 6.41 2.96 18.12
CA GLY A 497 5.97 4.18 18.78
C GLY A 497 7.08 5.00 19.43
N PHE A 498 8.32 4.93 18.91
CA PHE A 498 9.46 5.67 19.44
C PHE A 498 9.62 7.08 18.87
N THR A 499 9.20 7.30 17.63
CA THR A 499 9.50 8.48 16.83
C THR A 499 8.25 9.26 16.45
N ASN A 500 7.03 8.75 16.71
CA ASN A 500 5.74 9.39 16.39
C ASN A 500 5.68 9.96 14.95
N SER A 501 6.55 9.48 14.07
CA SER A 501 6.78 9.99 12.74
C SER A 501 7.49 8.94 11.92
N THR A 502 7.13 8.87 10.64
CA THR A 502 7.72 7.99 9.65
C THR A 502 8.89 8.73 9.00
N LEU A 503 10.07 8.10 8.97
CA LEU A 503 11.17 8.63 8.16
C LEU A 503 10.99 8.23 6.71
N VAL A 504 11.21 9.17 5.81
CA VAL A 504 11.02 8.99 4.38
C VAL A 504 12.28 9.33 3.63
N PHE A 505 12.78 8.37 2.86
CA PHE A 505 13.92 8.53 1.97
C PHE A 505 13.41 8.73 0.56
N LYS A 506 13.69 9.91 0.01
CA LYS A 506 13.31 10.28 -1.34
C LYS A 506 14.58 10.49 -2.19
N PRO A 507 14.87 9.57 -3.12
CA PRO A 507 15.90 9.77 -4.15
C PRO A 507 15.56 11.00 -5.00
N THR A 508 16.51 11.93 -5.16
CA THR A 508 16.30 13.17 -5.93
C THR A 508 17.62 13.75 -6.46
N THR A 509 17.53 14.86 -7.20
CA THR A 509 18.69 15.65 -7.66
C THR A 509 18.94 16.81 -6.70
N ARG A 510 20.16 17.36 -6.67
CA ARG A 510 20.46 18.54 -5.84
C ARG A 510 19.58 19.74 -6.21
N LEU A 511 19.28 19.91 -7.51
CA LEU A 511 18.43 20.98 -8.00
C LEU A 511 16.98 20.87 -7.51
N CYS A 512 16.37 19.68 -7.56
CA CYS A 512 15.01 19.47 -7.06
C CYS A 512 14.94 19.67 -5.55
N PHE A 513 15.96 19.20 -4.82
CA PHE A 513 16.07 19.40 -3.39
C PHE A 513 16.18 20.88 -3.01
N GLN A 514 17.06 21.65 -3.64
CA GLN A 514 17.19 23.09 -3.36
C GLN A 514 15.87 23.84 -3.53
N ARG A 515 15.14 23.56 -4.62
CA ARG A 515 13.83 24.16 -4.89
C ARG A 515 12.79 23.82 -3.83
N ASP A 516 12.74 22.56 -3.41
CA ASP A 516 11.83 22.09 -2.37
C ASP A 516 12.13 22.79 -1.03
N THR A 517 13.40 22.92 -0.66
CA THR A 517 13.84 23.61 0.57
C THR A 517 13.49 25.10 0.55
N GLU A 518 13.78 25.80 -0.56
CA GLU A 518 13.46 27.23 -0.70
C GLU A 518 11.95 27.49 -0.61
N LYS A 519 11.15 26.67 -1.29
CA LYS A 519 9.69 26.78 -1.23
C LYS A 519 9.14 26.43 0.14
N SER A 520 9.66 25.38 0.76
CA SER A 520 9.29 24.99 2.12
C SER A 520 9.50 26.14 3.10
N ALA A 521 10.66 26.79 3.07
CA ALA A 521 10.95 27.94 3.93
C ALA A 521 9.99 29.12 3.67
N ALA A 522 9.68 29.41 2.40
CA ALA A 522 8.75 30.47 2.03
C ALA A 522 7.31 30.20 2.55
N VAL A 523 6.83 28.97 2.36
CA VAL A 523 5.51 28.52 2.85
C VAL A 523 5.45 28.61 4.36
N GLN A 524 6.47 28.11 5.06
CA GLN A 524 6.54 28.21 6.52
C GLN A 524 6.48 29.66 7.00
N GLY A 525 7.23 30.57 6.36
CA GLY A 525 7.15 32.00 6.68
C GLY A 525 5.74 32.58 6.53
N THR A 526 4.96 32.11 5.57
CA THR A 526 3.56 32.53 5.39
C THR A 526 2.63 31.92 6.43
N LEU A 527 2.80 30.64 6.78
CA LEU A 527 2.05 30.01 7.86
C LEU A 527 2.24 30.74 9.19
N ASN A 528 3.48 31.13 9.50
CA ASN A 528 3.82 31.87 10.71
C ASN A 528 3.15 33.25 10.71
N ARG A 529 3.24 34.00 9.61
CA ARG A 529 2.58 35.32 9.47
C ARG A 529 1.06 35.23 9.65
N MET A 530 0.44 34.15 9.17
CA MET A 530 -1.00 33.95 9.23
C MET A 530 -1.47 33.26 10.53
N GLY A 531 -0.56 32.86 11.42
CA GLY A 531 -0.88 32.10 12.63
C GLY A 531 -1.53 30.74 12.34
N ALA A 532 -1.20 30.13 11.20
CA ALA A 532 -1.87 28.92 10.70
C ALA A 532 -1.10 27.62 10.97
N GLU A 533 -0.01 27.67 11.75
CA GLU A 533 0.85 26.50 12.07
C GLU A 533 0.09 25.37 12.81
N GLY A 534 -0.95 25.74 13.56
CA GLY A 534 -1.82 24.79 14.26
C GLY A 534 -2.78 24.03 13.33
N GLU A 535 -3.03 24.52 12.11
CA GLU A 535 -3.92 23.88 11.13
C GLU A 535 -3.13 23.25 9.97
N PHE A 536 -2.00 23.85 9.59
CA PHE A 536 -1.22 23.49 8.41
C PHE A 536 0.25 23.27 8.73
N GLY A 537 0.93 22.51 7.87
CA GLY A 537 2.36 22.29 7.96
C GLY A 537 2.96 21.78 6.66
N ILE A 538 4.28 21.69 6.63
CA ILE A 538 5.04 21.14 5.51
C ILE A 538 5.86 19.95 5.99
N ILE A 539 6.32 19.10 5.07
CA ILE A 539 7.25 18.04 5.43
C ILE A 539 8.51 18.64 6.01
N ASP A 540 8.89 18.13 7.18
CA ASP A 540 10.13 18.49 7.84
C ASP A 540 11.31 17.79 7.16
N LEU A 541 12.26 18.60 6.68
CA LEU A 541 13.46 18.15 6.01
C LEU A 541 14.60 18.03 7.03
N ILE A 542 15.14 16.83 7.14
CA ILE A 542 16.15 16.53 8.15
C ILE A 542 17.57 16.70 7.58
N THR A 543 17.91 15.93 6.53
CA THR A 543 19.28 15.90 5.97
C THR A 543 19.28 15.31 4.55
N THR A 544 20.46 15.25 3.92
CA THR A 544 20.68 14.61 2.62
C THR A 544 21.88 13.69 2.64
N ILE A 545 21.79 12.56 1.95
CA ILE A 545 22.91 11.62 1.76
C ILE A 545 23.33 11.65 0.29
N PRO A 546 24.62 11.83 -0.04
CA PRO A 546 25.12 11.64 -1.39
C PRO A 546 24.97 10.18 -1.85
N VAL A 547 24.49 9.94 -3.08
CA VAL A 547 24.36 8.56 -3.60
C VAL A 547 25.72 7.85 -3.69
N THR A 548 26.81 8.60 -3.87
CA THR A 548 28.19 8.09 -3.87
C THR A 548 28.59 7.42 -2.57
N ASP A 549 27.92 7.76 -1.47
CA ASP A 549 28.28 7.31 -0.13
C ASP A 549 27.50 6.03 0.24
N LEU A 550 26.58 5.58 -0.63
CA LEU A 550 25.74 4.41 -0.42
C LEU A 550 26.31 3.15 -1.09
N PRO A 551 26.50 2.05 -0.35
CA PRO A 551 26.88 0.77 -0.92
C PRO A 551 25.80 0.26 -1.90
N HIS A 552 26.18 -0.01 -3.15
CA HIS A 552 25.29 -0.51 -4.22
C HIS A 552 24.20 0.48 -4.71
N GLY A 553 24.39 1.80 -4.56
CA GLY A 553 23.43 2.83 -4.99
C GLY A 553 23.07 2.80 -6.49
N ASP A 554 24.05 2.53 -7.36
CA ASP A 554 23.88 2.60 -8.82
C ASP A 554 22.90 1.58 -9.40
N ALA A 555 22.67 0.46 -8.71
CA ALA A 555 21.74 -0.57 -9.15
C ALA A 555 20.31 -0.39 -8.60
N GLN A 556 20.12 0.50 -7.61
CA GLN A 556 18.88 0.61 -6.83
C GLN A 556 18.03 1.83 -7.16
N PHE A 557 18.63 2.90 -7.71
CA PHE A 557 17.95 4.17 -7.96
C PHE A 557 17.88 4.51 -9.45
N ALA A 558 16.96 5.40 -9.82
CA ALA A 558 16.81 5.83 -11.21
C ALA A 558 18.07 6.55 -11.71
N LEU A 559 18.37 6.39 -13.00
CA LEU A 559 19.51 7.04 -13.66
C LEU A 559 19.45 8.56 -13.46
N GLY A 560 20.51 9.17 -12.93
CA GLY A 560 20.58 10.62 -12.65
C GLY A 560 20.23 11.04 -11.22
N THR A 561 20.02 10.10 -10.29
CA THR A 561 19.88 10.41 -8.85
C THR A 561 21.22 10.86 -8.27
N GLU A 562 21.26 11.99 -7.57
CA GLU A 562 22.49 12.55 -6.98
C GLU A 562 22.52 12.41 -5.45
N ILE A 563 21.36 12.57 -4.81
CA ILE A 563 21.22 12.56 -3.36
C ILE A 563 19.94 11.83 -2.94
N ILE A 564 19.89 11.42 -1.68
CA ILE A 564 18.69 10.96 -1.00
C ILE A 564 18.33 11.98 0.06
N SER A 565 17.16 12.62 -0.10
CA SER A 565 16.62 13.49 0.95
C SER A 565 15.95 12.65 2.04
N VAL A 566 16.31 12.95 3.30
CA VAL A 566 15.75 12.34 4.51
C VAL A 566 14.70 13.29 5.07
N ARG A 567 13.46 12.81 5.17
CA ARG A 567 12.29 13.61 5.53
C ARG A 567 11.53 12.99 6.68
N ARG A 568 10.86 13.81 7.47
CA ARG A 568 9.95 13.37 8.52
C ARG A 568 8.51 13.56 8.08
N PHE A 569 7.75 12.48 8.14
CA PHE A 569 6.30 12.51 7.91
C PHE A 569 5.59 12.29 9.24
N GLU A 570 4.67 13.19 9.57
CA GLU A 570 3.73 12.97 10.67
C GLU A 570 2.81 11.77 10.33
N HIS A 571 2.29 11.07 11.35
CA HIS A 571 1.29 10.04 11.10
C HIS A 571 -0.01 10.68 10.60
N GLY A 572 -0.59 10.09 9.55
CA GLY A 572 -1.79 10.60 8.92
C GLY A 572 -2.22 9.75 7.72
N THR A 573 -3.34 10.13 7.14
CA THR A 573 -3.88 9.54 5.90
C THR A 573 -3.85 10.57 4.79
N VAL A 574 -3.60 10.15 3.55
CA VAL A 574 -3.66 11.09 2.42
C VAL A 574 -5.06 11.66 2.27
N LEU A 575 -5.17 12.93 1.91
CA LEU A 575 -6.45 13.64 1.77
C LEU A 575 -7.42 12.88 0.85
N ALA A 576 -6.92 12.32 -0.25
CA ALA A 576 -7.72 11.51 -1.18
C ALA A 576 -8.51 10.35 -0.52
N GLU A 577 -7.98 9.72 0.53
CA GLU A 577 -8.65 8.61 1.24
C GLU A 577 -9.75 9.07 2.20
N ARG A 578 -9.74 10.36 2.56
CA ARG A 578 -10.74 10.99 3.45
C ARG A 578 -11.90 11.62 2.67
N LEU A 579 -11.75 11.76 1.35
CA LEU A 579 -12.76 12.35 0.47
C LEU A 579 -13.69 11.26 -0.07
N SER A 580 -14.99 11.57 -0.12
CA SER A 580 -15.99 10.70 -0.71
C SER A 580 -17.20 11.50 -1.20
N PRO A 581 -17.70 11.23 -2.43
CA PRO A 581 -18.92 11.86 -2.92
C PRO A 581 -20.16 11.39 -2.16
N ALA A 582 -20.07 10.28 -1.42
CA ALA A 582 -21.15 9.79 -0.56
C ALA A 582 -21.29 10.58 0.76
N ALA A 583 -20.28 11.39 1.13
CA ALA A 583 -20.27 12.25 2.30
C ALA A 583 -19.90 13.70 1.91
N PRO A 584 -20.73 14.37 1.09
CA PRO A 584 -20.35 15.61 0.39
C PRO A 584 -20.02 16.76 1.34
N ASP A 585 -20.73 16.92 2.46
CA ASP A 585 -20.50 18.05 3.38
C ASP A 585 -19.16 17.92 4.11
N SER A 586 -18.83 16.72 4.59
CA SER A 586 -17.53 16.43 5.22
C SER A 586 -16.38 16.58 4.22
N SER A 587 -16.57 16.13 2.98
CA SER A 587 -15.58 16.29 1.91
C SER A 587 -15.38 17.77 1.56
N CYS A 588 -16.46 18.56 1.52
CA CYS A 588 -16.41 19.99 1.23
C CYS A 588 -15.62 20.76 2.30
N GLU A 589 -15.87 20.51 3.59
CA GLU A 589 -15.12 21.17 4.68
C GLU A 589 -13.62 20.87 4.61
N LEU A 590 -13.26 19.61 4.34
CA LEU A 590 -11.86 19.23 4.21
C LEU A 590 -11.20 19.85 2.96
N LEU A 591 -11.92 19.92 1.84
CA LEU A 591 -11.47 20.62 0.64
C LEU A 591 -11.32 22.13 0.85
N LYS A 592 -12.23 22.79 1.60
CA LYS A 592 -12.12 24.21 1.97
C LYS A 592 -10.82 24.48 2.73
N ARG A 593 -10.47 23.61 3.68
CA ARG A 593 -9.21 23.69 4.44
C ARG A 593 -7.99 23.51 3.54
N ALA A 594 -7.99 22.48 2.69
CA ALA A 594 -6.91 22.25 1.72
C ALA A 594 -6.77 23.41 0.71
N ALA A 595 -7.88 24.03 0.29
CA ALA A 595 -7.89 25.18 -0.60
C ALA A 595 -7.34 26.45 0.07
N ARG A 596 -7.65 26.69 1.35
CA ARG A 596 -6.99 27.75 2.14
C ARG A 596 -5.48 27.53 2.21
N PHE A 597 -5.04 26.29 2.45
CA PHE A 597 -3.61 26.00 2.49
C PHE A 597 -2.96 26.19 1.11
N LEU A 598 -3.64 25.79 0.02
CA LEU A 598 -3.16 26.06 -1.33
C LEU A 598 -2.98 27.55 -1.60
N ALA A 599 -3.90 28.39 -1.10
CA ALA A 599 -3.78 29.85 -1.18
C ALA A 599 -2.53 30.36 -0.44
N TYR A 600 -2.23 29.84 0.75
CA TYR A 600 -1.01 30.20 1.48
C TYR A 600 0.26 29.77 0.76
N VAL A 601 0.25 28.61 0.09
CA VAL A 601 1.37 28.16 -0.75
C VAL A 601 1.54 29.06 -1.97
N HIS A 602 0.46 29.46 -2.63
CA HIS A 602 0.51 30.38 -3.76
C HIS A 602 0.95 31.79 -3.35
N GLY A 603 0.56 32.23 -2.15
CA GLY A 603 0.93 33.54 -1.60
C GLY A 603 2.29 33.60 -0.92
N SER A 604 3.05 32.49 -0.85
CA SER A 604 4.32 32.45 -0.11
C SER A 604 5.54 32.94 -0.90
N GLY A 605 5.45 32.98 -2.22
CA GLY A 605 6.54 33.39 -3.10
C GLY A 605 6.52 34.88 -3.46
N GLU A 606 7.48 35.30 -4.29
CA GLU A 606 7.45 36.63 -4.89
C GLU A 606 6.19 36.82 -5.74
N PRO A 607 5.62 38.05 -5.77
CA PRO A 607 4.45 38.33 -6.57
C PRO A 607 4.70 37.98 -8.05
N PRO A 608 3.71 37.39 -8.75
CA PRO A 608 3.88 36.96 -10.12
C PRO A 608 4.27 38.14 -11.02
N PRO A 609 5.26 37.98 -11.91
CA PRO A 609 5.48 38.97 -12.95
C PRO A 609 4.24 39.02 -13.86
N ALA A 610 3.89 40.22 -14.36
CA ALA A 610 2.68 40.44 -15.16
C ALA A 610 2.56 39.51 -16.39
N ARG A 611 3.67 38.98 -16.89
CA ARG A 611 3.72 37.86 -17.84
C ARG A 611 4.86 36.90 -17.47
N VAL A 612 4.52 35.66 -17.18
CA VAL A 612 5.49 34.58 -17.05
C VAL A 612 5.67 33.89 -18.41
N PRO A 613 6.84 33.95 -19.06
CA PRO A 613 7.08 33.23 -20.30
C PRO A 613 7.04 31.71 -20.06
N GLY A 614 6.42 30.96 -20.97
CA GLY A 614 6.45 29.49 -20.96
C GLY A 614 5.27 28.76 -20.32
N VAL A 615 4.37 29.44 -19.58
CA VAL A 615 3.18 28.80 -18.96
C VAL A 615 2.33 28.06 -19.99
N ARG A 616 2.02 28.73 -21.11
CA ARG A 616 1.29 28.14 -22.23
C ARG A 616 2.01 26.93 -22.80
N LYS A 617 3.34 26.98 -22.94
CA LYS A 617 4.13 25.89 -23.54
C LYS A 617 4.05 24.62 -22.68
N GLU A 618 4.17 24.77 -21.37
CA GLU A 618 4.13 23.64 -20.43
C GLU A 618 2.73 23.02 -20.35
N VAL A 619 1.69 23.85 -20.16
CA VAL A 619 0.30 23.35 -20.11
C VAL A 619 -0.10 22.72 -21.44
N ARG A 620 0.35 23.29 -22.57
CA ARG A 620 0.11 22.73 -23.91
C ARG A 620 0.67 21.33 -24.05
N LYS A 621 1.86 21.05 -23.52
CA LYS A 621 2.47 19.72 -23.60
C LYS A 621 1.62 18.67 -22.87
N GLU A 622 1.14 19.00 -21.69
CA GLU A 622 0.32 18.13 -20.84
C GLU A 622 -1.08 17.91 -21.42
N VAL A 623 -1.79 18.98 -21.75
CA VAL A 623 -3.14 18.91 -22.29
C VAL A 623 -3.14 18.21 -23.66
N LYS A 624 -2.17 18.49 -24.55
CA LYS A 624 -2.07 17.76 -25.82
C LYS A 624 -1.85 16.26 -25.63
N MET A 625 -1.07 15.85 -24.63
CA MET A 625 -0.88 14.43 -24.33
C MET A 625 -2.22 13.76 -24.00
N TRP A 626 -3.06 14.40 -23.18
CA TRP A 626 -4.39 13.88 -22.84
C TRP A 626 -5.38 13.96 -24.01
N LEU A 627 -5.38 15.06 -24.77
CA LEU A 627 -6.23 15.21 -25.96
C LEU A 627 -5.90 14.15 -27.01
N ARG A 628 -4.62 13.89 -27.30
CA ARG A 628 -4.21 12.78 -28.19
C ARG A 628 -4.63 11.42 -27.67
N ALA A 629 -4.80 11.29 -26.35
CA ALA A 629 -5.30 10.10 -25.72
C ALA A 629 -6.83 9.97 -25.74
N ILE A 630 -7.57 10.95 -26.29
CA ILE A 630 -9.02 10.83 -26.57
C ILE A 630 -9.42 11.10 -28.03
N LEU A 631 -8.64 11.85 -28.80
CA LEU A 631 -8.94 12.22 -30.20
C LEU A 631 -8.61 11.09 -31.20
N PRO A 632 -9.29 11.04 -32.36
CA PRO A 632 -8.97 10.14 -33.48
C PRO A 632 -7.62 10.47 -34.14
N GLU A 633 -7.04 9.50 -34.90
CA GLU A 633 -5.72 9.65 -35.55
C GLU A 633 -5.73 10.66 -36.73
N GLU A 634 -6.91 11.04 -37.24
CA GLU A 634 -7.13 12.04 -38.29
C GLU A 634 -8.31 12.96 -37.90
N PRO A 635 -8.28 14.27 -38.22
CA PRO A 635 -7.23 15.01 -38.94
C PRO A 635 -6.08 15.51 -38.05
N PRO A 636 -4.84 15.59 -38.58
CA PRO A 636 -3.68 16.07 -37.82
C PRO A 636 -3.83 17.54 -37.42
N GLY A 637 -3.66 17.83 -36.13
CA GLY A 637 -3.69 19.19 -35.59
C GLY A 637 -4.96 19.56 -34.84
N GLU A 638 -5.97 18.69 -34.78
CA GLU A 638 -7.19 18.93 -33.99
C GLU A 638 -6.90 19.07 -32.48
N ASP A 639 -5.95 18.30 -31.94
CA ASP A 639 -5.43 18.45 -30.57
C ASP A 639 -4.93 19.88 -30.28
N SER A 640 -4.40 20.53 -31.31
CA SER A 640 -3.86 21.88 -31.24
C SER A 640 -4.98 22.90 -31.32
N ALA A 641 -5.98 22.70 -32.18
CA ALA A 641 -7.16 23.56 -32.27
C ALA A 641 -7.97 23.55 -30.97
N LEU A 642 -8.32 22.36 -30.46
CA LEU A 642 -9.03 22.21 -29.19
C LEU A 642 -8.26 22.81 -28.01
N PHE A 643 -6.93 22.67 -28.01
CA PHE A 643 -6.10 23.34 -27.03
C PHE A 643 -6.19 24.87 -27.14
N GLU A 644 -6.13 25.46 -28.34
CA GLU A 644 -6.22 26.92 -28.48
C GLU A 644 -7.61 27.44 -28.08
N GLU A 645 -8.67 26.73 -28.44
CA GLU A 645 -10.05 27.07 -28.06
C GLU A 645 -10.23 26.99 -26.53
N TRP A 646 -9.78 25.92 -25.89
CA TRP A 646 -9.77 25.80 -24.43
C TRP A 646 -8.90 26.86 -23.76
N TRP A 647 -7.70 27.13 -24.29
CA TRP A 647 -6.79 28.13 -23.75
C TRP A 647 -7.39 29.55 -23.83
N ALA A 648 -8.19 29.83 -24.86
CA ALA A 648 -8.90 31.10 -24.98
C ALA A 648 -9.88 31.32 -23.83
N LEU A 649 -10.56 30.27 -23.32
CA LEU A 649 -11.44 30.36 -22.14
C LEU A 649 -10.69 30.81 -20.88
N LEU A 650 -9.39 30.49 -20.76
CA LEU A 650 -8.55 30.96 -19.66
C LEU A 650 -8.03 32.38 -19.89
N GLY A 651 -7.77 32.74 -21.16
CA GLY A 651 -7.17 34.03 -21.57
C GLY A 651 -8.08 35.25 -21.41
N GLU A 652 -9.40 35.05 -21.29
CA GLU A 652 -10.38 36.14 -21.07
C GLU A 652 -10.43 36.63 -19.61
N SER A 653 -9.72 35.96 -18.69
CA SER A 653 -9.82 36.20 -17.25
C SER A 653 -8.91 37.31 -16.69
N ASP A 654 -7.83 37.69 -17.40
CA ASP A 654 -6.77 38.60 -16.90
C ASP A 654 -6.22 38.21 -15.50
N LEU A 655 -6.37 36.93 -15.13
CA LEU A 655 -5.94 36.43 -13.82
C LEU A 655 -4.43 36.16 -13.81
N PRO A 656 -3.73 36.51 -12.71
CA PRO A 656 -2.31 36.25 -12.60
C PRO A 656 -2.04 34.75 -12.50
N PRO A 657 -1.01 34.23 -13.20
CA PRO A 657 -0.62 32.82 -13.05
C PRO A 657 -0.15 32.54 -11.63
N GLN A 658 -0.26 31.27 -11.21
CA GLN A 658 0.15 30.80 -9.89
C GLN A 658 1.36 29.87 -9.98
N PRO A 659 2.26 29.88 -8.98
CA PRO A 659 3.39 28.96 -8.96
C PRO A 659 2.87 27.53 -8.84
N ARG A 660 3.38 26.63 -9.67
CA ARG A 660 2.94 25.23 -9.65
C ARG A 660 3.29 24.59 -8.31
N ARG A 661 2.30 23.97 -7.66
CA ARG A 661 2.50 23.03 -6.56
C ARG A 661 2.41 21.58 -7.02
N ASP A 662 1.43 21.23 -7.86
CA ASP A 662 0.87 19.88 -8.07
C ASP A 662 -0.15 19.49 -6.97
N ALA A 663 -1.25 20.24 -6.86
CA ALA A 663 -2.22 20.19 -5.76
C ALA A 663 -3.14 18.95 -5.71
N HIS A 664 -2.71 17.81 -6.27
CA HIS A 664 -3.48 16.57 -6.24
C HIS A 664 -3.80 16.16 -4.79
N ALA A 665 -4.99 15.62 -4.53
CA ALA A 665 -5.41 15.14 -3.20
C ALA A 665 -4.47 14.08 -2.56
N PHE A 666 -3.57 13.43 -3.33
CA PHE A 666 -2.56 12.52 -2.79
C PHE A 666 -1.33 13.26 -2.23
N ASN A 667 -1.13 14.53 -2.60
CA ASN A 667 -0.01 15.37 -2.16
C ASN A 667 -0.34 16.18 -0.88
N TRP A 668 -1.38 15.78 -0.16
CA TRP A 668 -1.75 16.33 1.14
C TRP A 668 -1.94 15.20 2.13
N LEU A 669 -1.38 15.35 3.33
CA LEU A 669 -1.51 14.39 4.42
C LEU A 669 -2.35 15.01 5.53
N VAL A 670 -3.43 14.35 5.92
CA VAL A 670 -4.26 14.75 7.07
C VAL A 670 -3.76 13.97 8.29
N THR A 671 -3.21 14.66 9.27
CA THR A 671 -2.60 14.05 10.47
C THR A 671 -3.67 13.57 11.45
N ASP A 672 -3.26 12.77 12.43
CA ASP A 672 -4.15 12.34 13.52
C ASP A 672 -4.62 13.51 14.41
N THR A 673 -3.85 14.60 14.44
CA THR A 673 -4.23 15.87 15.09
C THR A 673 -5.07 16.79 14.19
N ASP A 674 -5.58 16.25 13.09
CA ASP A 674 -6.38 16.96 12.08
C ASP A 674 -5.65 18.15 11.44
N ARG A 675 -4.31 18.12 11.32
CA ARG A 675 -3.55 19.11 10.52
C ARG A 675 -3.45 18.66 9.07
N ILE A 676 -3.36 19.61 8.13
CA ILE A 676 -3.05 19.29 6.72
C ILE A 676 -1.59 19.61 6.44
N ILE A 677 -0.81 18.58 6.11
CA ILE A 677 0.60 18.68 5.74
C ILE A 677 0.76 18.62 4.22
N ALA A 678 1.41 19.62 3.63
CA ALA A 678 1.75 19.62 2.22
C ALA A 678 2.99 18.77 1.98
N VAL A 679 2.87 17.84 1.04
CA VAL A 679 4.00 17.00 0.61
C VAL A 679 4.46 17.39 -0.79
N ASP A 680 5.76 17.26 -1.03
CA ASP A 680 6.41 17.45 -2.34
C ASP A 680 6.24 18.85 -2.96
N LEU A 681 7.04 19.82 -2.50
CA LEU A 681 7.01 21.21 -2.97
C LEU A 681 8.03 21.48 -4.09
N GLU A 682 8.69 20.46 -4.64
CA GLU A 682 9.76 20.60 -5.64
C GLU A 682 9.29 21.04 -7.04
N ALA A 683 7.97 21.02 -7.28
CA ALA A 683 7.41 21.32 -8.59
C ALA A 683 7.86 22.69 -9.09
N SER A 684 8.46 22.77 -10.29
CA SER A 684 8.79 24.05 -10.91
C SER A 684 7.69 24.51 -11.88
N HIS A 685 7.81 25.73 -12.40
CA HIS A 685 6.92 26.38 -13.38
C HIS A 685 5.66 27.02 -12.77
N TRP A 686 4.82 27.56 -13.64
CA TRP A 686 3.63 28.33 -13.32
C TRP A 686 2.41 27.74 -14.04
N ARG A 687 1.22 27.97 -13.49
CA ARG A 687 -0.07 27.48 -13.99
C ARG A 687 -1.09 28.61 -14.09
N PRO A 688 -2.09 28.49 -14.97
CA PRO A 688 -3.27 29.37 -14.93
C PRO A 688 -3.96 29.27 -13.56
N MET A 689 -4.47 30.39 -13.04
CA MET A 689 -5.27 30.39 -11.82
C MET A 689 -6.53 29.52 -12.02
N GLY A 690 -6.94 28.77 -11.00
CA GLY A 690 -8.05 27.81 -11.08
C GLY A 690 -7.65 26.39 -11.52
N TYR A 691 -6.51 26.22 -12.21
CA TYR A 691 -6.06 24.90 -12.68
C TYR A 691 -5.73 23.95 -11.53
N GLU A 692 -5.03 24.41 -10.50
CA GLU A 692 -4.70 23.59 -9.32
C GLU A 692 -5.88 23.38 -8.37
N LEU A 693 -6.87 24.28 -8.37
CA LEU A 693 -8.13 24.08 -7.65
C LEU A 693 -8.92 22.95 -8.29
N ALA A 694 -9.03 22.91 -9.62
CA ALA A 694 -9.67 21.80 -10.33
C ALA A 694 -8.95 20.47 -10.09
N GLN A 695 -7.62 20.50 -10.03
CA GLN A 695 -6.81 19.35 -9.64
C GLN A 695 -7.08 18.89 -8.19
N LEU A 696 -7.30 19.82 -7.25
CA LEU A 696 -7.59 19.49 -5.86
C LEU A 696 -8.98 18.85 -5.69
N THR A 697 -9.99 19.36 -6.40
CA THR A 697 -11.39 18.96 -6.18
C THR A 697 -11.84 17.74 -6.97
N ASP A 698 -11.27 17.47 -8.16
CA ASP A 698 -11.88 16.52 -9.13
C ASP A 698 -10.91 15.50 -9.74
N ASP A 699 -9.63 15.50 -9.35
CA ASP A 699 -8.72 14.40 -9.72
C ASP A 699 -9.05 13.07 -9.05
N VAL A 700 -9.76 13.14 -7.92
CA VAL A 700 -10.35 12.01 -7.22
C VAL A 700 -11.84 12.30 -7.02
N PRO A 701 -12.71 11.27 -6.99
CA PRO A 701 -14.11 11.48 -6.68
C PRO A 701 -14.25 12.02 -5.26
N ALA A 702 -14.46 13.32 -5.11
CA ALA A 702 -14.55 13.98 -3.80
C ALA A 702 -15.96 14.53 -3.53
N LEU A 703 -16.59 15.12 -4.53
CA LEU A 703 -17.93 15.70 -4.48
C LEU A 703 -18.79 15.15 -5.62
N PRO A 704 -20.11 14.96 -5.44
CA PRO A 704 -21.02 14.68 -6.55
C PRO A 704 -20.87 15.74 -7.66
N VAL A 705 -20.92 15.32 -8.93
CA VAL A 705 -20.61 16.19 -10.08
C VAL A 705 -21.59 17.37 -10.23
N ASP A 706 -22.83 17.19 -9.80
CA ASP A 706 -23.93 18.16 -9.84
C ASP A 706 -23.91 19.19 -8.69
N ARG A 707 -23.09 18.97 -7.65
CA ARG A 707 -22.96 19.87 -6.49
C ARG A 707 -22.01 21.04 -6.78
N TRP A 708 -22.42 21.93 -7.67
CA TRP A 708 -21.71 23.17 -8.02
C TRP A 708 -21.62 24.15 -6.86
N ASP A 709 -22.62 24.17 -5.99
CA ASP A 709 -22.66 24.96 -4.75
C ASP A 709 -21.46 24.66 -3.84
N LEU A 710 -21.18 23.38 -3.59
CA LEU A 710 -20.06 22.97 -2.75
C LEU A 710 -18.70 23.29 -3.37
N ARG A 711 -18.55 23.14 -4.70
CA ARG A 711 -17.32 23.56 -5.41
C ARG A 711 -17.11 25.07 -5.27
N ARG A 712 -18.18 25.86 -5.35
CA ARG A 712 -18.12 27.32 -5.20
C ARG A 712 -17.70 27.74 -3.79
N GLU A 713 -18.11 27.02 -2.75
CA GLU A 713 -17.61 27.23 -1.38
C GLU A 713 -16.09 27.00 -1.26
N VAL A 714 -15.56 25.94 -1.88
CA VAL A 714 -14.12 25.63 -1.88
C VAL A 714 -13.32 26.75 -2.59
N VAL A 715 -13.79 27.20 -3.75
CA VAL A 715 -13.16 28.32 -4.49
C VAL A 715 -13.22 29.62 -3.69
N THR A 716 -14.34 29.88 -2.99
CA THR A 716 -14.48 31.04 -2.11
C THR A 716 -13.48 31.02 -0.97
N ALA A 717 -13.33 29.87 -0.30
CA ALA A 717 -12.36 29.70 0.78
C ALA A 717 -10.91 29.95 0.33
N TYR A 718 -10.56 29.58 -0.92
CA TYR A 718 -9.27 29.88 -1.53
C TYR A 718 -9.06 31.39 -1.73
N VAL A 719 -10.02 32.07 -2.36
CA VAL A 719 -9.90 33.52 -2.66
C VAL A 719 -9.76 34.33 -1.38
N ASP A 720 -10.59 34.04 -0.38
CA ASP A 720 -10.57 34.71 0.92
C ASP A 720 -9.21 34.53 1.62
N ALA A 721 -8.62 33.33 1.53
CA ALA A 721 -7.31 33.06 2.13
C ALA A 721 -6.18 33.76 1.36
N LEU A 722 -6.23 33.78 0.03
CA LEU A 722 -5.22 34.42 -0.81
C LEU A 722 -5.19 35.95 -0.60
N ALA A 723 -6.37 36.56 -0.49
CA ALA A 723 -6.50 37.99 -0.22
C ALA A 723 -5.96 38.38 1.17
N ARG A 724 -5.94 37.44 2.13
CA ARG A 724 -5.37 37.68 3.47
C ARG A 724 -3.85 37.53 3.52
N CYS A 725 -3.26 36.65 2.73
CA CYS A 725 -1.82 36.34 2.80
C CYS A 725 -0.97 37.08 1.76
N THR A 726 -1.59 37.82 0.82
CA THR A 726 -0.91 38.56 -0.24
C THR A 726 -1.34 40.02 -0.27
N ASP A 727 -0.44 40.91 -0.69
CA ASP A 727 -0.74 42.32 -0.97
C ASP A 727 -1.24 42.54 -2.41
N ALA A 728 -1.64 41.47 -3.10
CA ALA A 728 -2.07 41.52 -4.50
C ALA A 728 -3.50 42.10 -4.63
N PRO A 729 -3.87 42.64 -5.81
CA PRO A 729 -5.24 43.05 -6.08
C PRO A 729 -6.25 41.92 -5.85
N ALA A 730 -7.45 42.28 -5.39
CA ALA A 730 -8.53 41.32 -5.18
C ALA A 730 -8.81 40.52 -6.45
N VAL A 731 -8.85 39.19 -6.32
CA VAL A 731 -9.17 38.28 -7.41
C VAL A 731 -10.67 38.36 -7.71
N ASP A 732 -11.01 38.59 -8.97
CA ASP A 732 -12.40 38.55 -9.44
C ASP A 732 -12.93 37.12 -9.38
N MET A 733 -13.92 36.90 -8.51
CA MET A 733 -14.50 35.58 -8.25
C MET A 733 -15.16 34.97 -9.50
N GLU A 734 -15.84 35.76 -10.32
CA GLU A 734 -16.54 35.22 -11.49
C GLU A 734 -15.55 34.81 -12.59
N LYS A 735 -14.48 35.60 -12.76
CA LYS A 735 -13.40 35.22 -13.68
C LYS A 735 -12.67 33.97 -13.21
N LEU A 736 -12.41 33.85 -11.91
CA LEU A 736 -11.80 32.64 -11.34
C LEU A 736 -12.73 31.43 -11.47
N TRP A 737 -14.03 31.62 -11.25
CA TRP A 737 -15.03 30.57 -11.40
C TRP A 737 -15.07 30.04 -12.84
N ALA A 738 -15.07 30.94 -13.84
CA ALA A 738 -14.99 30.55 -15.25
C ALA A 738 -13.69 29.79 -15.56
N ALA A 739 -12.53 30.28 -15.08
CA ALA A 739 -11.24 29.63 -15.28
C ALA A 739 -11.14 28.25 -14.58
N TYR A 740 -11.72 28.11 -13.38
CA TYR A 740 -11.82 26.85 -12.65
C TYR A 740 -12.66 25.83 -13.44
N ARG A 741 -13.83 26.23 -13.95
CA ARG A 741 -14.70 25.36 -14.76
C ARG A 741 -14.07 24.94 -16.08
N ALA A 742 -13.40 25.86 -16.76
CA ALA A 742 -12.60 25.54 -17.94
C ALA A 742 -11.48 24.55 -17.59
N SER A 743 -10.85 24.69 -16.41
CA SER A 743 -9.84 23.74 -15.95
C SER A 743 -10.42 22.36 -15.64
N LEU A 744 -11.62 22.26 -15.06
CA LEU A 744 -12.30 20.99 -14.84
C LEU A 744 -12.46 20.18 -16.12
N LEU A 745 -12.81 20.82 -17.24
CA LEU A 745 -12.96 20.14 -18.54
C LEU A 745 -11.72 19.31 -18.92
N VAL A 746 -10.52 19.89 -18.85
CA VAL A 746 -9.28 19.17 -19.18
C VAL A 746 -8.86 18.19 -18.09
N ARG A 747 -9.21 18.43 -16.82
CA ARG A 747 -9.00 17.45 -15.73
C ARG A 747 -9.89 16.23 -15.89
N SER A 748 -11.14 16.40 -16.35
CA SER A 748 -12.02 15.29 -16.71
C SER A 748 -11.36 14.43 -17.79
N VAL A 749 -10.84 15.03 -18.86
CA VAL A 749 -10.10 14.32 -19.93
C VAL A 749 -8.85 13.60 -19.39
N ARG A 750 -8.13 14.18 -18.42
CA ARG A 750 -7.06 13.48 -17.70
C ARG A 750 -7.58 12.24 -16.97
N GLY A 751 -8.72 12.34 -16.27
CA GLY A 751 -9.37 11.20 -15.58
C GLY A 751 -9.76 10.07 -16.54
N LEU A 752 -10.20 10.41 -17.76
CA LEU A 752 -10.50 9.42 -18.81
C LEU A 752 -9.27 8.62 -19.25
N THR A 753 -8.13 9.29 -19.35
CA THR A 753 -6.88 8.78 -19.95
C THR A 753 -5.89 8.22 -18.93
N ASP A 754 -6.23 8.26 -17.64
CA ASP A 754 -5.41 7.70 -16.57
C ASP A 754 -5.31 6.17 -16.68
N ARG A 755 -4.07 5.67 -16.81
CA ARG A 755 -3.74 4.24 -16.91
C ARG A 755 -3.56 3.59 -15.53
N THR A 756 -3.42 4.39 -14.49
CA THR A 756 -3.09 3.99 -13.12
C THR A 756 -4.26 4.16 -12.13
N GLY A 757 -5.25 4.98 -12.48
CA GLY A 757 -6.45 5.20 -11.66
C GLY A 757 -7.37 3.98 -11.56
N GLY A 758 -7.95 3.76 -10.38
CA GLY A 758 -9.02 2.77 -10.18
C GLY A 758 -10.31 3.13 -10.94
N PRO A 759 -11.26 2.19 -11.13
CA PRO A 759 -12.47 2.40 -11.91
C PRO A 759 -13.25 3.69 -11.59
N GLY A 760 -13.30 4.08 -10.31
CA GLY A 760 -14.03 5.27 -9.86
C GLY A 760 -13.50 6.62 -10.39
N VAL A 761 -12.20 6.76 -10.69
CA VAL A 761 -11.64 8.03 -11.24
C VAL A 761 -12.10 8.26 -12.67
N ARG A 762 -12.14 7.19 -13.48
CA ARG A 762 -12.65 7.26 -14.85
C ARG A 762 -14.14 7.54 -14.87
N GLU A 763 -14.91 6.83 -14.04
CA GLU A 763 -16.36 7.05 -13.90
C GLU A 763 -16.69 8.49 -13.49
N HIS A 764 -15.92 9.06 -12.55
CA HIS A 764 -16.06 10.46 -12.15
C HIS A 764 -15.72 11.43 -13.29
N GLY A 765 -14.63 11.18 -14.03
CA GLY A 765 -14.26 11.98 -15.19
C GLY A 765 -15.32 11.97 -16.29
N GLU A 766 -15.93 10.81 -16.57
CA GLU A 766 -17.05 10.67 -17.51
C GLU A 766 -18.29 11.44 -17.02
N ALA A 767 -18.67 11.25 -15.75
CA ALA A 767 -19.82 11.93 -15.16
C ALA A 767 -19.65 13.46 -15.13
N MET A 768 -18.43 13.95 -14.84
CA MET A 768 -18.13 15.38 -14.85
C MET A 768 -18.15 15.95 -16.26
N LEU A 769 -17.68 15.19 -17.26
CA LEU A 769 -17.76 15.61 -18.66
C LEU A 769 -19.22 15.67 -19.15
N ASP A 770 -20.05 14.69 -18.79
CA ASP A 770 -21.49 14.70 -19.06
C ASP A 770 -22.17 15.91 -18.39
N GLU A 771 -21.84 16.19 -17.13
CA GLU A 771 -22.38 17.35 -16.39
C GLU A 771 -22.00 18.69 -17.06
N LEU A 772 -20.76 18.83 -17.52
CA LEU A 772 -20.32 20.01 -18.29
C LEU A 772 -21.07 20.17 -19.63
N CYS A 773 -21.62 19.07 -20.19
CA CYS A 773 -22.48 19.12 -21.37
C CYS A 773 -23.92 19.55 -21.04
N LEU A 774 -24.36 19.53 -19.79
CA LEU A 774 -25.73 19.93 -19.42
C LEU A 774 -25.86 21.44 -19.18
N ASP A 775 -24.74 22.11 -18.88
CA ASP A 775 -24.73 23.52 -18.54
C ASP A 775 -24.75 24.41 -19.77
N ALA A 776 -25.93 24.60 -20.36
CA ALA A 776 -26.17 25.61 -21.39
C ALA A 776 -26.29 27.00 -20.74
N PRO A 777 -25.69 28.07 -21.31
CA PRO A 777 -25.81 29.41 -20.76
C PRO A 777 -27.28 29.84 -20.66
N ALA A 778 -27.69 30.31 -19.47
CA ALA A 778 -29.07 30.73 -19.18
C ALA A 778 -29.55 31.94 -20.01
N ASP A 779 -28.63 32.68 -20.64
CA ASP A 779 -28.94 33.76 -21.56
C ASP A 779 -28.04 33.66 -22.79
N GLY A 780 -28.63 33.77 -23.98
CA GLY A 780 -27.94 33.82 -25.28
C GLY A 780 -27.09 35.10 -25.45
N GLY A 781 -26.01 35.22 -24.69
CA GLY A 781 -25.04 36.31 -24.76
C GLY A 781 -24.16 36.23 -26.03
N PRO A 782 -23.65 37.38 -26.52
CA PRO A 782 -23.17 37.55 -27.88
C PRO A 782 -21.70 37.13 -28.00
N HIS A 783 -21.42 35.84 -28.09
CA HIS A 783 -20.15 35.41 -28.66
C HIS A 783 -20.30 35.42 -30.18
N GLY A 784 -19.64 36.39 -30.83
CA GLY A 784 -19.68 36.55 -32.28
C GLY A 784 -19.30 35.26 -33.04
N PRO A 785 -19.61 35.19 -34.35
CA PRO A 785 -19.45 33.96 -35.12
C PRO A 785 -17.97 33.52 -35.11
N GLY A 786 -17.68 32.39 -34.45
CA GLY A 786 -16.37 31.74 -34.51
C GLY A 786 -15.64 31.43 -33.18
N ARG A 787 -16.23 31.63 -31.99
CA ARG A 787 -15.65 31.18 -30.70
C ARG A 787 -16.49 30.06 -30.07
N ALA A 788 -15.85 28.95 -29.70
CA ALA A 788 -16.50 27.81 -29.03
C ALA A 788 -16.74 28.09 -27.54
N SER A 789 -17.92 27.73 -27.02
CA SER A 789 -18.22 27.80 -25.59
C SER A 789 -17.64 26.61 -24.82
N LEU A 790 -17.58 26.69 -23.48
CA LEU A 790 -17.21 25.56 -22.61
C LEU A 790 -18.09 24.33 -22.88
N HIS A 791 -19.38 24.56 -23.08
CA HIS A 791 -20.37 23.53 -23.41
C HIS A 791 -20.07 22.85 -24.75
N ASP A 792 -19.76 23.63 -25.80
CA ASP A 792 -19.42 23.08 -27.13
C ASP A 792 -18.15 22.21 -27.08
N LEU A 793 -17.14 22.66 -26.33
CA LEU A 793 -15.92 21.89 -26.12
C LEU A 793 -16.18 20.61 -25.33
N ALA A 794 -17.02 20.66 -24.30
CA ALA A 794 -17.41 19.48 -23.54
C ALA A 794 -18.10 18.43 -24.42
N ILE A 795 -19.07 18.85 -25.25
CA ILE A 795 -19.74 17.97 -26.21
C ILE A 795 -18.73 17.33 -27.17
N ARG A 796 -17.85 18.13 -27.80
CA ARG A 796 -16.85 17.60 -28.74
C ARG A 796 -15.91 16.60 -28.09
N LEU A 797 -15.46 16.86 -26.85
CA LEU A 797 -14.57 15.96 -26.12
C LEU A 797 -15.28 14.68 -25.66
N ARG A 798 -16.56 14.79 -25.26
CA ARG A 798 -17.43 13.64 -24.96
C ARG A 798 -17.61 12.76 -26.18
N ASP A 799 -17.96 13.37 -27.31
CA ASP A 799 -18.22 12.67 -28.57
C ASP A 799 -16.93 11.99 -29.08
N ALA A 800 -15.79 12.69 -29.05
CA ALA A 800 -14.50 12.11 -29.39
C ALA A 800 -14.12 10.93 -28.46
N TRP A 801 -14.38 11.06 -27.15
CA TRP A 801 -14.16 9.97 -26.21
C TRP A 801 -15.10 8.78 -26.46
N ALA A 802 -16.36 9.03 -26.76
CA ALA A 802 -17.34 8.01 -27.15
C ALA A 802 -16.87 7.28 -28.42
N GLU A 803 -16.49 7.99 -29.47
CA GLU A 803 -15.97 7.42 -30.71
C GLU A 803 -14.70 6.58 -30.49
N ARG A 804 -13.80 7.05 -29.62
CA ARG A 804 -12.58 6.31 -29.24
C ARG A 804 -12.90 5.04 -28.45
N ARG A 805 -13.90 5.08 -27.58
CA ARG A 805 -14.46 3.89 -26.91
C ARG A 805 -15.32 3.04 -27.84
N GLY A 806 -15.51 3.46 -29.09
CA GLY A 806 -16.27 2.78 -30.13
C GLY A 806 -17.79 2.80 -29.91
N THR A 807 -18.30 3.79 -29.19
CA THR A 807 -19.74 4.10 -29.07
C THR A 807 -20.11 5.28 -29.98
N PRO A 808 -21.37 5.42 -30.43
CA PRO A 808 -21.84 6.62 -31.12
C PRO A 808 -21.52 7.89 -30.32
N GLY A 809 -21.17 8.98 -31.01
CA GLY A 809 -20.73 10.23 -30.36
C GLY A 809 -21.76 10.79 -29.37
N ASP A 810 -23.05 10.66 -29.67
CA ASP A 810 -24.17 11.11 -28.85
C ASP A 810 -24.59 10.14 -27.73
N ALA A 811 -23.96 8.97 -27.64
CA ALA A 811 -24.30 7.98 -26.63
C ALA A 811 -23.84 8.44 -25.23
N PRO A 812 -24.68 8.29 -24.19
CA PRO A 812 -24.30 8.64 -22.82
C PRO A 812 -23.04 7.87 -22.40
N LEU A 813 -22.12 8.53 -21.71
CA LEU A 813 -20.80 7.95 -21.44
C LEU A 813 -20.84 6.72 -20.52
N ARG A 814 -21.95 6.45 -19.81
CA ARG A 814 -22.08 5.32 -18.89
C ARG A 814 -21.68 3.99 -19.52
N GLU A 815 -20.57 3.43 -19.02
CA GLU A 815 -19.99 2.17 -19.51
C GLU A 815 -20.97 0.99 -19.45
N LEU A 816 -20.86 0.10 -20.44
CA LEU A 816 -21.26 -1.30 -20.26
C LEU A 816 -20.52 -1.84 -19.03
N SER A 817 -21.24 -2.36 -18.05
CA SER A 817 -20.63 -2.96 -16.85
C SER A 817 -19.50 -3.91 -17.24
N GLU A 818 -18.43 -3.96 -16.44
CA GLU A 818 -17.23 -4.76 -16.75
C GLU A 818 -17.59 -6.22 -17.10
N GLY A 819 -18.55 -6.80 -16.39
CA GLY A 819 -19.08 -8.13 -16.67
C GLY A 819 -19.77 -8.28 -18.03
N ARG A 820 -20.44 -7.24 -18.54
CA ARG A 820 -21.03 -7.24 -19.91
C ARG A 820 -19.94 -7.11 -20.97
N ARG A 821 -19.00 -6.18 -20.80
CA ARG A 821 -17.85 -6.00 -21.71
C ARG A 821 -17.03 -7.27 -21.86
N ARG A 822 -16.66 -7.92 -20.74
CA ARG A 822 -15.91 -9.19 -20.74
C ARG A 822 -16.66 -10.30 -21.48
N ARG A 823 -17.99 -10.40 -21.32
CA ARG A 823 -18.81 -11.40 -22.01
C ARG A 823 -18.82 -11.19 -23.52
N ILE A 824 -19.03 -9.95 -23.99
CA ILE A 824 -19.00 -9.62 -25.42
C ILE A 824 -17.60 -9.87 -26.00
N SER A 825 -16.55 -9.37 -25.35
CA SER A 825 -15.15 -9.52 -25.82
C SER A 825 -14.74 -10.99 -25.96
N ARG A 826 -15.12 -11.82 -24.98
CA ARG A 826 -14.84 -13.26 -25.01
C ARG A 826 -15.54 -13.96 -26.17
N THR A 827 -16.83 -13.69 -26.39
CA THR A 827 -17.60 -14.32 -27.47
C THR A 827 -17.12 -13.84 -28.84
N LEU A 828 -16.82 -12.54 -28.96
CA LEU A 828 -16.25 -11.96 -30.17
C LEU A 828 -14.89 -12.59 -30.53
N ALA A 829 -14.01 -12.78 -29.54
CA ALA A 829 -12.73 -13.46 -29.75
C ALA A 829 -12.90 -14.90 -30.23
N TYR A 830 -13.89 -15.64 -29.71
CA TYR A 830 -14.18 -16.99 -30.17
C TYR A 830 -14.56 -17.02 -31.66
N HIS A 831 -15.50 -16.16 -32.06
CA HIS A 831 -15.95 -16.09 -33.45
C HIS A 831 -14.83 -15.71 -34.42
N LEU A 832 -14.01 -14.72 -34.05
CA LEU A 832 -12.92 -14.23 -34.90
C LEU A 832 -11.70 -15.15 -34.95
N ARG A 833 -11.45 -15.96 -33.92
CA ARG A 833 -10.25 -16.82 -33.83
C ARG A 833 -10.53 -18.29 -34.15
N HIS A 834 -11.70 -18.82 -33.78
CA HIS A 834 -11.94 -20.26 -33.69
C HIS A 834 -13.18 -20.76 -34.45
N ASP A 835 -14.22 -19.96 -34.67
CA ASP A 835 -15.53 -20.44 -35.16
C ASP A 835 -15.58 -20.87 -36.65
N HIS A 836 -16.10 -22.06 -36.94
CA HIS A 836 -16.23 -22.65 -38.28
C HIS A 836 -17.47 -22.16 -39.04
N GLY A 837 -18.45 -21.58 -38.33
CA GLY A 837 -19.70 -21.09 -38.92
C GLY A 837 -19.63 -19.69 -39.53
N ILE A 838 -18.55 -18.93 -39.31
CA ILE A 838 -18.41 -17.56 -39.83
C ILE A 838 -17.32 -17.51 -40.89
N ASN A 839 -17.69 -16.98 -42.06
CA ASN A 839 -16.78 -16.80 -43.18
C ASN A 839 -15.89 -15.57 -42.95
N ARG A 840 -14.57 -15.78 -42.98
CA ARG A 840 -13.52 -14.78 -42.74
C ARG A 840 -12.71 -14.62 -44.03
N ASP A 841 -12.27 -13.40 -44.33
CA ASP A 841 -11.32 -13.21 -45.44
C ASP A 841 -9.92 -13.77 -45.10
N GLY A 842 -9.01 -13.77 -46.08
CA GLY A 842 -7.64 -14.30 -45.92
C GLY A 842 -6.79 -13.59 -44.86
N GLN A 843 -7.22 -12.40 -44.41
CA GLN A 843 -6.59 -11.61 -43.35
C GLN A 843 -7.38 -11.61 -42.03
N GLY A 844 -8.48 -12.38 -41.96
CA GLY A 844 -9.29 -12.60 -40.77
C GLY A 844 -10.43 -11.60 -40.52
N TRP A 845 -10.81 -10.76 -41.48
CA TRP A 845 -11.89 -9.77 -41.34
C TRP A 845 -13.29 -10.36 -41.49
N VAL A 846 -14.25 -9.83 -40.72
CA VAL A 846 -15.68 -10.20 -40.72
C VAL A 846 -16.55 -8.94 -40.60
N PRO A 847 -17.67 -8.81 -41.34
CA PRO A 847 -18.64 -7.72 -41.16
C PRO A 847 -19.25 -7.68 -39.75
N VAL A 848 -19.47 -6.47 -39.21
CA VAL A 848 -20.09 -6.25 -37.89
C VAL A 848 -21.48 -6.87 -37.81
N ASP A 849 -22.32 -6.70 -38.85
CA ASP A 849 -23.69 -7.24 -38.85
C ASP A 849 -23.71 -8.76 -38.77
N THR A 850 -22.77 -9.44 -39.42
CA THR A 850 -22.59 -10.90 -39.34
C THR A 850 -22.25 -11.32 -37.90
N LEU A 851 -21.42 -10.54 -37.20
CA LEU A 851 -21.06 -10.79 -35.81
C LEU A 851 -22.24 -10.49 -34.86
N VAL A 852 -22.98 -9.40 -35.07
CA VAL A 852 -24.19 -9.07 -34.30
C VAL A 852 -25.21 -10.20 -34.41
N ALA A 853 -25.47 -10.71 -35.62
CA ALA A 853 -26.36 -11.84 -35.83
C ALA A 853 -25.86 -13.11 -35.13
N ALA A 854 -24.55 -13.40 -35.17
CA ALA A 854 -23.96 -14.57 -34.51
C ALA A 854 -23.99 -14.48 -32.97
N LEU A 855 -23.80 -13.29 -32.40
CA LEU A 855 -23.80 -13.06 -30.95
C LEU A 855 -25.23 -12.85 -30.38
N GLY A 856 -26.18 -12.43 -31.22
CA GLY A 856 -27.56 -12.08 -30.87
C GLY A 856 -28.29 -13.10 -30.00
N PRO A 857 -28.30 -14.41 -30.34
CA PRO A 857 -28.99 -15.45 -29.57
C PRO A 857 -28.53 -15.59 -28.12
N ARG A 858 -27.28 -15.23 -27.80
CA ARG A 858 -26.71 -15.41 -26.44
C ARG A 858 -26.58 -14.11 -25.65
N LEU A 859 -26.33 -13.00 -26.32
CA LEU A 859 -25.96 -11.74 -25.66
C LEU A 859 -26.86 -10.55 -26.00
N LYS A 860 -27.73 -10.64 -27.02
CA LYS A 860 -28.55 -9.53 -27.54
C LYS A 860 -27.71 -8.24 -27.65
N VAL A 861 -26.60 -8.34 -28.38
CA VAL A 861 -25.61 -7.27 -28.52
C VAL A 861 -25.96 -6.37 -29.70
N SER A 862 -25.81 -5.05 -29.57
CA SER A 862 -25.92 -4.13 -30.73
C SER A 862 -24.61 -4.00 -31.50
N ALA A 863 -24.67 -3.48 -32.73
CA ALA A 863 -23.48 -3.15 -33.51
C ALA A 863 -22.54 -2.21 -32.74
N ASP A 864 -23.12 -1.20 -32.08
CA ASP A 864 -22.40 -0.22 -31.26
C ASP A 864 -21.70 -0.85 -30.05
N GLU A 865 -22.38 -1.76 -29.33
CA GLU A 865 -21.75 -2.48 -28.20
C GLU A 865 -20.56 -3.35 -28.67
N LEU A 866 -20.66 -3.91 -29.88
CA LEU A 866 -19.67 -4.83 -30.45
C LEU A 866 -18.44 -4.07 -30.99
N ILE A 867 -18.67 -2.93 -31.66
CA ILE A 867 -17.62 -1.99 -32.08
C ILE A 867 -16.93 -1.39 -30.86
N SER A 868 -17.69 -1.03 -29.82
CA SER A 868 -17.16 -0.49 -28.57
C SER A 868 -16.17 -1.45 -27.90
N VAL A 869 -16.56 -2.72 -27.79
CA VAL A 869 -15.70 -3.77 -27.25
C VAL A 869 -14.48 -4.04 -28.14
N ALA A 870 -14.62 -3.92 -29.46
CA ALA A 870 -13.52 -4.14 -30.40
C ALA A 870 -12.49 -3.01 -30.43
N ARG A 871 -12.90 -1.77 -30.13
CA ARG A 871 -12.04 -0.57 -30.10
C ARG A 871 -11.43 -0.26 -28.73
N ALA A 872 -11.77 -1.02 -27.68
CA ALA A 872 -11.30 -0.79 -26.32
C ALA A 872 -9.75 -0.64 -26.22
N VAL A 873 -9.31 0.54 -25.74
CA VAL A 873 -7.88 0.92 -25.67
C VAL A 873 -7.09 0.09 -24.67
N THR A 874 -7.75 -0.39 -23.60
CA THR A 874 -7.11 -1.18 -22.54
C THR A 874 -6.66 -2.56 -23.00
N GLU A 875 -7.27 -3.09 -24.07
CA GLU A 875 -7.03 -4.46 -24.54
C GLU A 875 -7.13 -4.52 -26.07
N THR A 876 -6.03 -4.22 -26.76
CA THR A 876 -5.95 -4.21 -28.24
C THR A 876 -6.00 -5.64 -28.82
N ARG A 877 -7.12 -6.35 -28.66
CA ARG A 877 -7.32 -7.72 -29.15
C ARG A 877 -7.87 -7.76 -30.56
N PHE A 878 -8.52 -6.69 -30.98
CA PHE A 878 -9.25 -6.58 -32.23
C PHE A 878 -8.76 -5.38 -33.05
N GLN A 879 -9.14 -5.37 -34.31
CA GLN A 879 -9.07 -4.22 -35.20
C GLN A 879 -10.43 -4.04 -35.84
N VAL A 880 -10.82 -2.78 -36.02
CA VAL A 880 -12.04 -2.39 -36.73
C VAL A 880 -11.63 -1.56 -37.93
N ARG A 881 -12.17 -1.85 -39.11
CA ARG A 881 -11.95 -1.11 -40.36
C ARG A 881 -13.22 -1.17 -41.21
N ASP A 882 -13.79 -0.03 -41.58
CA ASP A 882 -14.91 0.09 -42.52
C ASP A 882 -16.08 -0.89 -42.25
N GLY A 883 -16.52 -0.98 -40.99
CA GLY A 883 -17.60 -1.92 -40.60
C GLY A 883 -17.19 -3.41 -40.57
N LEU A 884 -15.89 -3.71 -40.66
CA LEU A 884 -15.30 -5.04 -40.47
C LEU A 884 -14.54 -5.11 -39.15
N ILE A 885 -14.52 -6.28 -38.53
CA ILE A 885 -13.73 -6.58 -37.33
C ILE A 885 -12.85 -7.81 -37.57
N ARG A 886 -11.58 -7.76 -37.14
CA ARG A 886 -10.69 -8.93 -37.06
C ARG A 886 -10.00 -9.04 -35.70
N ALA A 887 -9.52 -10.24 -35.35
CA ALA A 887 -8.60 -10.43 -34.23
C ALA A 887 -7.16 -10.14 -34.64
N ARG A 888 -6.39 -9.44 -33.79
CA ARG A 888 -4.97 -9.11 -34.05
C ARG A 888 -4.02 -10.30 -33.95
N TYR A 889 -4.36 -11.28 -33.11
CA TYR A 889 -3.55 -12.45 -32.80
C TYR A 889 -4.43 -13.58 -32.25
N GLY A 890 -3.83 -14.74 -31.95
CA GLY A 890 -4.50 -15.87 -31.33
C GLY A 890 -5.31 -16.76 -32.28
N HIS A 891 -5.07 -16.66 -33.58
CA HIS A 891 -5.71 -17.48 -34.61
C HIS A 891 -5.30 -18.95 -34.47
N SER A 892 -6.29 -19.84 -34.47
CA SER A 892 -6.07 -21.29 -34.57
C SER A 892 -6.25 -21.83 -35.99
N ARG A 893 -6.49 -20.94 -36.97
CA ARG A 893 -6.58 -21.26 -38.41
C ARG A 893 -5.50 -20.51 -39.17
N PRO A 894 -5.08 -21.00 -40.36
CA PRO A 894 -4.25 -20.22 -41.27
C PRO A 894 -4.94 -18.89 -41.59
N ALA A 895 -4.28 -17.79 -41.26
CA ALA A 895 -4.66 -16.43 -41.58
C ALA A 895 -3.35 -15.71 -41.93
N ALA A 896 -3.30 -15.07 -43.10
CA ALA A 896 -2.10 -14.38 -43.59
C ALA A 896 -1.98 -13.00 -42.93
N VAL A 897 -1.81 -12.98 -41.61
CA VAL A 897 -1.51 -11.76 -40.86
C VAL A 897 -0.01 -11.58 -40.83
N GLU A 898 0.49 -10.55 -41.50
CA GLU A 898 1.90 -10.17 -41.46
C GLU A 898 2.20 -9.40 -40.16
N TYR A 899 3.31 -9.75 -39.51
CA TYR A 899 3.80 -9.09 -38.30
C TYR A 899 5.23 -8.63 -38.54
N GLU A 900 5.56 -7.42 -38.06
CA GLU A 900 6.90 -6.86 -38.19
C GLU A 900 7.88 -7.56 -37.24
N VAL A 901 9.04 -7.98 -37.75
CA VAL A 901 10.14 -8.50 -36.95
C VAL A 901 10.80 -7.33 -36.22
N ARG A 902 10.86 -7.40 -34.89
CA ARG A 902 11.45 -6.36 -34.04
C ARG A 902 12.24 -6.97 -32.90
N LYS A 903 13.21 -6.22 -32.38
CA LYS A 903 13.96 -6.59 -31.19
C LYS A 903 13.23 -6.11 -29.92
N PRO A 904 12.95 -6.97 -28.93
CA PRO A 904 12.40 -6.53 -27.65
C PRO A 904 13.44 -5.75 -26.82
N ASP A 905 12.99 -4.73 -26.07
CA ASP A 905 13.87 -3.89 -25.23
C ASP A 905 14.24 -4.54 -23.88
N GLY A 906 13.73 -5.74 -23.59
CA GLY A 906 13.91 -6.41 -22.31
C GLY A 906 13.38 -7.86 -22.32
N PRO A 907 13.35 -8.52 -21.15
CA PRO A 907 12.89 -9.90 -21.04
C PRO A 907 11.43 -10.07 -21.46
N LEU A 908 11.11 -11.26 -21.96
CA LEU A 908 9.75 -11.64 -22.36
C LEU A 908 9.20 -12.74 -21.46
N TYR A 909 7.90 -12.67 -21.18
CA TYR A 909 7.24 -13.55 -20.21
C TYR A 909 6.13 -14.38 -20.83
N HIS A 910 5.97 -15.60 -20.31
CA HIS A 910 4.88 -16.51 -20.65
C HIS A 910 4.40 -17.22 -19.40
N CYS A 911 3.09 -17.39 -19.23
CA CYS A 911 2.53 -18.16 -18.12
C CYS A 911 1.90 -19.44 -18.65
N THR A 912 2.27 -20.57 -18.05
CA THR A 912 1.85 -21.92 -18.48
C THR A 912 1.39 -22.75 -17.27
N PRO A 913 0.52 -23.76 -17.42
CA PRO A 913 0.15 -24.65 -16.33
C PRO A 913 1.37 -25.37 -15.74
N THR A 914 1.39 -25.64 -14.42
CA THR A 914 2.50 -26.35 -13.76
C THR A 914 2.81 -27.69 -14.43
N ALA A 915 1.78 -28.45 -14.80
CA ALA A 915 1.91 -29.75 -15.48
C ALA A 915 2.63 -29.67 -16.85
N ALA A 916 2.69 -28.49 -17.49
CA ALA A 916 3.40 -28.32 -18.75
C ALA A 916 4.93 -28.30 -18.59
N LEU A 917 5.45 -28.14 -17.36
CA LEU A 917 6.90 -28.13 -17.10
C LEU A 917 7.59 -29.43 -17.53
N GLY A 918 6.92 -30.58 -17.39
CA GLY A 918 7.44 -31.86 -17.86
C GLY A 918 7.66 -31.88 -19.38
N SER A 919 6.69 -31.43 -20.18
CA SER A 919 6.89 -31.27 -21.63
C SER A 919 8.01 -30.29 -21.97
N ILE A 920 7.98 -29.11 -21.33
CA ILE A 920 8.83 -27.98 -21.70
C ILE A 920 10.29 -28.29 -21.40
N PHE A 921 10.59 -28.83 -20.21
CA PHE A 921 11.96 -29.03 -19.73
C PHE A 921 12.40 -30.50 -19.72
N GLU A 922 11.63 -31.43 -19.16
CA GLU A 922 12.07 -32.85 -19.06
C GLU A 922 12.13 -33.54 -20.42
N ARG A 923 11.12 -33.31 -21.27
CA ARG A 923 11.10 -33.83 -22.65
C ARG A 923 11.83 -32.92 -23.65
N GLY A 924 12.34 -31.78 -23.19
CA GLY A 924 13.11 -30.83 -24.01
C GLY A 924 12.31 -30.17 -25.14
N GLU A 925 10.98 -30.08 -25.04
CA GLU A 925 10.15 -29.55 -26.14
C GLU A 925 10.21 -28.02 -26.26
N GLY A 926 10.53 -27.31 -25.19
CA GLY A 926 10.46 -25.85 -25.11
C GLY A 926 9.01 -25.34 -25.17
N LEU A 927 8.83 -24.03 -25.40
CA LEU A 927 7.51 -23.46 -25.68
C LEU A 927 7.15 -23.65 -27.15
N ARG A 928 6.02 -24.33 -27.39
CA ARG A 928 5.43 -24.57 -28.70
C ARG A 928 4.16 -23.75 -28.90
N PRO A 929 3.77 -23.42 -30.15
CA PRO A 929 2.58 -22.64 -30.43
C PRO A 929 1.26 -23.39 -30.15
N MET A 930 1.34 -24.73 -29.97
CA MET A 930 0.22 -25.62 -29.69
C MET A 930 -0.88 -25.50 -30.75
N THR A 931 -2.11 -25.16 -30.36
CA THR A 931 -3.25 -24.98 -31.28
C THR A 931 -3.25 -23.60 -31.98
N ARG A 932 -2.31 -22.72 -31.64
CA ARG A 932 -2.12 -21.41 -32.29
C ARG A 932 -1.02 -21.50 -33.34
N GLN A 933 -0.87 -20.45 -34.13
CA GLN A 933 0.22 -20.34 -35.10
C GLN A 933 1.58 -19.96 -34.46
N TRP A 934 1.56 -19.21 -33.35
CA TRP A 934 2.74 -18.61 -32.73
C TRP A 934 2.73 -18.79 -31.21
N VAL A 935 3.90 -18.91 -30.60
CA VAL A 935 4.07 -18.72 -29.15
C VAL A 935 3.84 -17.25 -28.84
N HIS A 936 2.97 -16.98 -27.86
CA HIS A 936 2.67 -15.62 -27.43
C HIS A 936 3.44 -15.30 -26.15
N LEU A 937 4.20 -14.22 -26.19
CA LEU A 937 4.97 -13.68 -25.08
C LEU A 937 4.52 -12.24 -24.79
N THR A 938 4.85 -11.73 -23.60
CA THR A 938 4.57 -10.35 -23.22
C THR A 938 5.74 -9.71 -22.49
N THR A 939 5.95 -8.41 -22.67
CA THR A 939 6.92 -7.62 -21.88
C THR A 939 6.44 -7.36 -20.46
N ASP A 940 5.13 -7.54 -20.19
CA ASP A 940 4.53 -7.35 -18.88
C ASP A 940 4.25 -8.71 -18.18
N PRO A 941 4.97 -9.04 -17.09
CA PRO A 941 4.76 -10.27 -16.34
C PRO A 941 3.37 -10.35 -15.67
N ALA A 942 2.77 -9.23 -15.29
CA ALA A 942 1.43 -9.21 -14.69
C ALA A 942 0.37 -9.62 -15.73
N THR A 943 0.51 -9.15 -16.98
CA THR A 943 -0.31 -9.60 -18.11
C THR A 943 -0.17 -11.11 -18.35
N ALA A 944 1.05 -11.66 -18.29
CA ALA A 944 1.27 -13.10 -18.44
C ALA A 944 0.55 -13.90 -17.34
N LEU A 945 0.72 -13.50 -16.08
CA LEU A 945 0.07 -14.15 -14.93
C LEU A 945 -1.45 -14.09 -15.01
N SER A 946 -2.02 -12.94 -15.40
CA SER A 946 -3.47 -12.76 -15.59
C SER A 946 -4.03 -13.69 -16.68
N ALA A 947 -3.25 -13.95 -17.74
CA ALA A 947 -3.62 -14.90 -18.78
C ALA A 947 -3.58 -16.36 -18.27
N GLY A 948 -2.56 -16.72 -17.47
CA GLY A 948 -2.37 -18.07 -16.93
C GLY A 948 -3.36 -18.46 -15.83
N ARG A 949 -3.68 -17.54 -14.90
CA ARG A 949 -4.56 -17.78 -13.72
C ARG A 949 -5.94 -18.33 -14.08
N ARG A 950 -6.42 -18.11 -15.31
CA ARG A 950 -7.73 -18.58 -15.80
C ARG A 950 -7.78 -20.10 -16.01
N HIS A 951 -6.64 -20.76 -16.03
CA HIS A 951 -6.50 -22.18 -16.34
C HIS A 951 -6.04 -23.03 -15.13
N GLY A 952 -6.06 -22.44 -13.93
CA GLY A 952 -5.64 -23.10 -12.69
C GLY A 952 -4.20 -22.75 -12.29
N PRO A 953 -3.51 -23.66 -11.58
CA PRO A 953 -2.12 -23.49 -11.14
C PRO A 953 -1.20 -23.25 -12.32
N SER A 954 -0.43 -22.16 -12.25
CA SER A 954 0.38 -21.71 -13.38
C SER A 954 1.71 -21.15 -12.93
N VAL A 955 2.76 -21.44 -13.71
CA VAL A 955 4.12 -20.95 -13.50
C VAL A 955 4.46 -19.88 -14.52
N LEU A 956 5.19 -18.86 -14.07
CA LEU A 956 5.71 -17.81 -14.94
C LEU A 956 7.08 -18.23 -15.47
N LEU A 957 7.21 -18.24 -16.79
CA LEU A 957 8.45 -18.44 -17.51
C LEU A 957 8.96 -17.09 -18.02
N CYS A 958 10.29 -16.97 -18.06
CA CYS A 958 11.00 -15.81 -18.56
C CYS A 958 11.98 -16.23 -19.65
N VAL A 959 12.01 -15.46 -20.73
CA VAL A 959 13.09 -15.41 -21.72
C VAL A 959 13.94 -14.19 -21.37
N PRO A 960 15.06 -14.36 -20.64
CA PRO A 960 15.84 -13.23 -20.13
C PRO A 960 16.52 -12.44 -21.25
N GLU A 961 16.96 -13.14 -22.31
CA GLU A 961 17.71 -12.59 -23.43
C GLU A 961 17.03 -13.03 -24.74
N PRO A 962 15.96 -12.34 -25.19
CA PRO A 962 15.22 -12.73 -26.38
C PRO A 962 15.95 -12.42 -27.69
N ASP A 963 17.11 -11.74 -27.64
CA ASP A 963 17.93 -11.34 -28.79
C ASP A 963 18.32 -12.50 -29.72
N GLY A 964 18.42 -13.71 -29.17
CA GLY A 964 18.69 -14.93 -29.95
C GLY A 964 17.47 -15.52 -30.68
N LEU A 965 16.29 -14.90 -30.58
CA LEU A 965 15.03 -15.37 -31.16
C LEU A 965 14.49 -14.40 -32.20
N GLU A 966 13.93 -14.91 -33.30
CA GLU A 966 13.19 -14.09 -34.27
C GLU A 966 11.82 -13.69 -33.69
N CYS A 967 11.78 -12.51 -33.06
CA CYS A 967 10.59 -11.98 -32.40
C CYS A 967 9.79 -11.06 -33.34
N ARG A 968 8.46 -11.18 -33.30
CA ARG A 968 7.52 -10.35 -34.08
C ARG A 968 6.59 -9.57 -33.17
N HIS A 969 6.35 -8.30 -33.47
CA HIS A 969 5.48 -7.44 -32.65
C HIS A 969 4.02 -7.52 -33.11
N ALA A 970 3.11 -7.91 -32.21
CA ALA A 970 1.67 -8.02 -32.50
C ALA A 970 0.84 -6.84 -31.98
N GLY A 971 1.49 -5.86 -31.33
CA GLY A 971 0.87 -4.67 -30.76
C GLY A 971 0.85 -4.67 -29.22
N GLY A 972 0.87 -3.46 -28.64
CA GLY A 972 0.97 -3.27 -27.18
C GLY A 972 2.20 -4.00 -26.62
N ASN A 973 1.97 -4.75 -25.53
CA ASN A 973 3.01 -5.57 -24.88
C ASN A 973 3.14 -6.98 -25.47
N THR A 974 2.45 -7.32 -26.59
CA THR A 974 2.38 -8.71 -27.10
C THR A 974 3.40 -8.99 -28.20
N TRP A 975 4.13 -10.09 -28.04
CA TRP A 975 5.17 -10.58 -28.94
C TRP A 975 4.90 -12.01 -29.39
N LEU A 976 5.33 -12.34 -30.61
CA LEU A 976 5.13 -13.64 -31.24
C LEU A 976 6.48 -14.27 -31.63
N VAL A 977 6.65 -15.56 -31.34
CA VAL A 977 7.84 -16.34 -31.69
C VAL A 977 7.40 -17.71 -32.22
N ALA A 978 8.14 -18.31 -33.16
CA ALA A 978 7.80 -19.63 -33.71
C ALA A 978 7.86 -20.73 -32.63
N GLN A 979 8.97 -20.79 -31.90
CA GLN A 979 9.22 -21.70 -30.78
C GLN A 979 10.27 -21.07 -29.86
N VAL A 980 10.24 -21.40 -28.56
CA VAL A 980 11.32 -21.01 -27.63
C VAL A 980 11.99 -22.27 -27.09
N PRO A 981 13.31 -22.46 -27.27
CA PRO A 981 14.01 -23.65 -26.77
C PRO A 981 14.10 -23.66 -25.24
N PRO A 982 14.18 -24.84 -24.59
CA PRO A 982 14.27 -24.96 -23.12
C PRO A 982 15.42 -24.17 -22.50
N GLU A 983 16.57 -24.10 -23.16
CA GLU A 983 17.79 -23.45 -22.66
C GLU A 983 17.67 -21.92 -22.62
N ALA A 984 16.77 -21.36 -23.43
CA ALA A 984 16.43 -19.93 -23.42
C ALA A 984 15.38 -19.58 -22.35
N LEU A 985 14.83 -20.59 -21.65
CA LEU A 985 13.76 -20.40 -20.67
C LEU A 985 14.30 -20.55 -19.24
N ARG A 986 13.78 -19.69 -18.35
CA ARG A 986 13.90 -19.83 -16.90
C ARG A 986 12.52 -19.83 -16.28
N VAL A 987 12.34 -20.57 -15.19
CA VAL A 987 11.17 -20.38 -14.33
C VAL A 987 11.44 -19.15 -13.45
N VAL A 988 10.44 -18.31 -13.24
CA VAL A 988 10.56 -17.20 -12.28
C VAL A 988 10.27 -17.73 -10.87
N PRO A 989 11.22 -17.64 -9.92
CA PRO A 989 10.98 -18.06 -8.53
C PRO A 989 9.85 -17.26 -7.86
N LEU A 990 9.10 -17.88 -6.95
CA LEU A 990 7.94 -17.21 -6.33
C LEU A 990 8.34 -15.97 -5.50
N HIS A 991 9.51 -15.98 -4.86
CA HIS A 991 9.99 -14.81 -4.13
C HIS A 991 10.35 -13.61 -5.03
N GLN A 992 10.65 -13.81 -6.31
CA GLN A 992 10.84 -12.70 -7.26
C GLN A 992 9.52 -12.10 -7.74
N MET A 993 8.45 -12.90 -7.73
CA MET A 993 7.08 -12.42 -7.95
C MET A 993 6.58 -11.58 -6.76
N PHE A 994 7.18 -11.74 -5.58
CA PHE A 994 6.89 -10.92 -4.40
C PHE A 994 7.55 -9.53 -4.48
N ALA A 995 8.82 -9.44 -4.89
CA ALA A 995 9.58 -8.19 -4.98
C ALA A 995 9.09 -7.19 -6.06
N THR A 996 8.26 -7.65 -6.99
CA THR A 996 7.69 -6.83 -8.08
C THR A 996 6.34 -6.20 -7.72
N HIS A 997 5.76 -6.58 -6.57
CA HIS A 997 4.42 -6.18 -6.14
C HIS A 997 4.34 -5.72 -4.67
N GLY A 998 5.47 -5.56 -3.96
CA GLY A 998 5.50 -5.29 -2.52
C GLY A 998 6.61 -4.39 -2.03
#